data_AF-A0AAD8Y5K9-F1
#
_entry.id   AF-A0AAD8Y5K9-F1
#
_cell.length_a   1.000
_cell.length_b   1.000
_cell.length_c   1.000
_cell.angle_alpha   90.00
_cell.angle_beta   90.00
_cell.angle_gamma   90.00
#
_symmetry.space_group_name_H-M   'P 1'
#
loop_
_entity.id
_entity.type
_entity.pdbx_description
1 polymer ?
#
loop_
_entity_poly.entity_id
_entity_poly.type
_entity_poly.pdbx_seq_one_letter_code
_entity_poly.pdbx_strand_id
1 'polypeptide(L)'
;MVESAEQQYSVVLIGSSGGGTATLGHTNPVQLLNTVHKELRHLHSDKDGKFCAGLCHAIFVSMCDGSGFDSLKKDEWLPGNNKSGLPAMAKLYSVGFHNKNPDSEDQEAPERLNVHTIKGPLSEINAEAKRLDAQLSKILHSNHALISVSSEPTIIHADSLRSCSQHSIPVTGSGGTSISKIAELYDLPVIGAQGSVASTTNTKARGWAMGLARELGMTYDPEHNIQDNSRGDNIAEEGVDQETTPMPSLKSILEAALPSFLFVCVVLRFFGSYVGRDDKSSMMAEIEYSLRYIVPGTTCSILAATSRHAPSTNRQSSQDQSTILLASTLAGILTSASASQLADIHEGGSALAGLIAGASIPLALSKVSNLCVKYHITATMTNIVCGGGVGIMVGMFMHLSSAASTLSIFTGWVRCLIRWRRITIPETNAQVRIVASTLVYLQQVWYDFASSPSVTKFVYTQDLQSNELPIPRGLGLVYGCIFVYGSKIGWYHSIFLPLIMLEMDSSTGQNAASLLGAIDECTLVMVCAGICTGNLLFPHHRLGGNTSLSWQALKTNILCGDFIEACYPSMEKSRLINVAAYLAAGISTEVIVRQRLLSSAYMPLPLSILMSNDRWGMIAASSIAFAISLVGTIIANKLDAITNTMKRDEKRKE
;
A
#
# COMPACT_ATOMS: atom_id res chain seq x y z
N MET A 1 45.57 -3.25 29.46
CA MET A 1 44.77 -2.21 28.77
C MET A 1 44.36 -2.77 27.43
N VAL A 2 43.21 -3.45 27.39
CA VAL A 2 42.50 -3.82 26.14
C VAL A 2 41.10 -3.28 26.38
N GLU A 3 40.96 -1.98 26.22
CA GLU A 3 39.75 -1.21 26.47
C GLU A 3 39.04 -0.97 25.14
N SER A 4 37.75 -1.34 25.11
CA SER A 4 36.68 -0.87 24.21
C SER A 4 37.00 -0.70 22.71
N ALA A 5 36.91 -1.79 21.94
CA ALA A 5 36.43 -1.64 20.56
C ALA A 5 34.90 -1.49 20.64
N GLU A 6 34.39 -0.28 20.48
CA GLU A 6 32.95 -0.04 20.29
C GLU A 6 32.45 -0.95 19.16
N GLN A 7 31.49 -1.83 19.44
CA GLN A 7 30.93 -2.73 18.44
C GLN A 7 30.02 -1.93 17.50
N GLN A 8 30.63 -1.36 16.47
CA GLN A 8 29.98 -0.61 15.41
C GLN A 8 29.22 -1.56 14.47
N TYR A 9 27.92 -1.32 14.32
CA TYR A 9 27.09 -2.00 13.31
C TYR A 9 26.95 -1.11 12.08
N SER A 10 26.91 -1.72 10.90
CA SER A 10 26.65 -0.98 9.66
C SER A 10 25.64 -1.68 8.79
N VAL A 11 24.84 -0.89 8.08
CA VAL A 11 23.71 -1.40 7.33
C VAL A 11 23.99 -1.32 5.85
N VAL A 12 23.63 -2.39 5.14
CA VAL A 12 23.70 -2.49 3.69
C VAL A 12 22.29 -2.44 3.13
N LEU A 13 22.09 -1.75 2.01
CA LEU A 13 20.80 -1.71 1.31
C LEU A 13 20.90 -2.31 -0.08
N ILE A 14 20.06 -3.28 -0.36
CA ILE A 14 19.85 -3.81 -1.71
C ILE A 14 18.43 -3.50 -2.15
N GLY A 15 18.24 -3.20 -3.43
CA GLY A 15 16.90 -2.97 -3.93
C GLY A 15 16.78 -2.90 -5.44
N SER A 16 15.55 -2.97 -5.88
CA SER A 16 15.16 -2.70 -7.25
C SER A 16 13.77 -2.06 -7.27
N SER A 17 13.41 -1.39 -8.35
CA SER A 17 12.04 -0.95 -8.58
C SER A 17 11.13 -2.18 -8.81
N GLY A 18 10.58 -2.78 -7.76
CA GLY A 18 9.59 -3.87 -7.89
C GLY A 18 8.24 -3.38 -8.41
N GLY A 19 7.44 -4.26 -9.04
CA GLY A 19 6.16 -3.96 -9.70
C GLY A 19 4.97 -3.63 -8.81
N GLY A 20 5.25 -3.11 -7.62
CA GLY A 20 4.33 -2.21 -6.94
C GLY A 20 4.86 -0.80 -7.07
N THR A 21 4.32 -0.02 -8.01
CA THR A 21 4.49 1.44 -8.11
C THR A 21 4.11 2.20 -6.82
N ALA A 22 3.75 1.51 -5.74
CA ALA A 22 3.48 2.10 -4.43
C ALA A 22 4.66 2.04 -3.44
N THR A 23 5.71 1.25 -3.70
CA THR A 23 6.82 1.19 -2.70
C THR A 23 7.74 2.40 -2.79
N LEU A 24 7.93 2.95 -3.99
CA LEU A 24 8.81 4.10 -4.28
C LEU A 24 8.29 5.05 -5.38
N GLY A 25 7.06 4.88 -5.88
CA GLY A 25 6.59 5.50 -7.14
C GLY A 25 6.59 7.03 -7.24
N HIS A 26 6.95 7.74 -6.16
CA HIS A 26 7.15 9.20 -6.17
C HIS A 26 8.37 9.66 -5.36
N THR A 27 9.21 8.73 -4.88
CA THR A 27 10.33 9.05 -3.99
C THR A 27 11.64 8.99 -4.76
N ASN A 28 12.39 10.09 -4.77
CA ASN A 28 13.75 10.13 -5.26
C ASN A 28 14.60 9.06 -4.53
N PRO A 29 15.21 8.07 -5.22
CA PRO A 29 16.03 7.03 -4.57
C PRO A 29 17.16 7.61 -3.71
N VAL A 30 17.72 8.76 -4.09
CA VAL A 30 18.73 9.48 -3.30
C VAL A 30 18.12 9.97 -1.97
N GLN A 31 16.89 10.48 -1.99
CA GLN A 31 16.17 10.89 -0.79
C GLN A 31 15.87 9.68 0.11
N LEU A 32 15.49 8.53 -0.46
CA LEU A 32 15.30 7.29 0.32
C LEU A 32 16.61 6.91 1.03
N LEU A 33 17.72 6.80 0.30
CA LEU A 33 19.01 6.39 0.85
C LEU A 33 19.46 7.32 2.00
N ASN A 34 19.35 8.64 1.81
CA ASN A 34 19.68 9.61 2.84
C ASN A 34 18.74 9.55 4.05
N THR A 35 17.43 9.37 3.83
CA THR A 35 16.46 9.24 4.94
C THR A 35 16.73 7.99 5.77
N VAL A 36 17.00 6.87 5.11
CA VAL A 36 17.36 5.61 5.77
C VAL A 36 18.65 5.75 6.55
N HIS A 37 19.70 6.33 5.94
CA HIS A 37 20.96 6.59 6.63
C HIS A 37 20.77 7.42 7.89
N LYS A 38 20.00 8.51 7.82
CA LYS A 38 19.69 9.37 8.96
C LYS A 38 18.98 8.61 10.08
N GLU A 39 17.91 7.88 9.75
CA GLU A 39 17.12 7.14 10.74
C GLU A 39 17.90 5.99 11.38
N LEU A 40 18.84 5.38 10.65
CA LEU A 40 19.71 4.34 11.19
C LEU A 40 20.73 4.86 12.21
N ARG A 41 21.16 6.12 12.10
CA ARG A 41 22.09 6.74 13.06
C ARG A 41 21.44 7.03 14.42
N HIS A 42 20.12 6.92 14.53
CA HIS A 42 19.40 7.00 15.80
C HIS A 42 19.41 5.68 16.60
N LEU A 43 20.11 4.64 16.12
CA LEU A 43 20.28 3.38 16.86
C LEU A 43 21.53 3.43 17.75
N HIS A 44 21.33 3.28 19.06
CA HIS A 44 22.40 3.18 20.05
C HIS A 44 22.05 2.18 21.16
N SER A 45 23.03 1.72 21.92
CA SER A 45 22.82 0.89 23.11
C SER A 45 23.61 1.46 24.29
N ASP A 46 22.89 2.04 25.24
CA ASP A 46 23.49 2.66 26.45
C ASP A 46 24.16 1.64 27.38
N LYS A 47 23.84 0.35 27.25
CA LYS A 47 24.38 -0.73 28.10
C LYS A 47 25.70 -1.29 27.60
N ASP A 48 25.89 -1.31 26.28
CA ASP A 48 27.01 -2.01 25.62
C ASP A 48 27.91 -1.07 24.79
N GLY A 49 27.57 0.22 24.68
CA GLY A 49 28.31 1.18 23.83
C GLY A 49 28.21 0.89 22.33
N LYS A 50 27.24 0.08 21.89
CA LYS A 50 27.00 -0.24 20.48
C LYS A 50 26.30 0.93 19.80
N PHE A 51 26.74 1.31 18.62
CA PHE A 51 26.07 2.31 17.78
C PHE A 51 26.02 1.85 16.33
N CYS A 52 25.07 2.41 15.58
CA CYS A 52 24.91 2.14 14.16
C CYS A 52 25.53 3.27 13.35
N ALA A 53 26.49 2.94 12.49
CA ALA A 53 27.16 3.89 11.59
C ALA A 53 26.24 4.40 10.46
N GLY A 54 25.03 3.85 10.36
CA GLY A 54 24.11 4.10 9.28
C GLY A 54 24.38 3.21 8.07
N LEU A 55 23.98 3.71 6.90
CA LEU A 55 24.14 3.00 5.63
C LEU A 55 25.59 3.08 5.13
N CYS A 56 26.27 1.95 4.95
CA CYS A 56 27.65 1.89 4.46
C CYS A 56 27.73 1.57 2.95
N HIS A 57 26.91 0.63 2.48
CA HIS A 57 26.84 0.24 1.08
C HIS A 57 25.39 0.19 0.61
N ALA A 58 25.15 0.59 -0.63
CA ALA A 58 23.85 0.47 -1.24
C ALA A 58 23.95 0.11 -2.73
N ILE A 59 23.08 -0.79 -3.19
CA ILE A 59 22.89 -1.11 -4.61
C ILE A 59 21.39 -1.04 -4.89
N PHE A 60 20.96 -0.02 -5.63
CA PHE A 60 19.56 0.18 -5.96
C PHE A 60 19.38 0.42 -7.46
N VAL A 61 18.54 -0.40 -8.11
CA VAL A 61 18.25 -0.26 -9.55
C VAL A 61 16.83 0.24 -9.76
N SER A 62 16.65 1.31 -10.53
CA SER A 62 15.33 1.86 -10.89
C SER A 62 15.14 1.93 -12.38
N MET A 63 13.97 1.57 -12.89
CA MET A 63 13.61 1.86 -14.28
C MET A 63 13.43 3.36 -14.49
N CYS A 64 13.84 3.88 -15.66
CA CYS A 64 13.73 5.30 -16.00
C CYS A 64 12.28 5.73 -16.28
N ASP A 65 11.42 4.82 -16.73
CA ASP A 65 10.01 5.07 -17.05
C ASP A 65 9.08 4.98 -15.82
N GLY A 66 9.65 4.73 -14.63
CA GLY A 66 8.90 4.54 -13.39
C GLY A 66 8.14 3.21 -13.31
N SER A 67 8.31 2.32 -14.29
CA SER A 67 7.77 0.96 -14.24
C SER A 67 8.55 0.10 -13.24
N GLY A 68 7.92 -0.96 -12.75
CA GLY A 68 8.62 -1.96 -11.95
C GLY A 68 9.19 -3.08 -12.83
N PHE A 69 10.15 -3.83 -12.30
CA PHE A 69 10.73 -5.00 -12.95
C PHE A 69 9.67 -6.04 -13.36
N ASP A 70 8.55 -6.13 -12.63
CA ASP A 70 7.45 -7.07 -12.95
C ASP A 70 6.70 -6.72 -14.26
N SER A 71 6.89 -5.51 -14.81
CA SER A 71 6.34 -5.12 -16.11
C SER A 71 7.12 -5.70 -17.30
N LEU A 72 8.31 -6.27 -17.05
CA LEU A 72 9.20 -6.82 -18.07
C LEU A 72 9.36 -8.33 -17.92
N LYS A 73 9.56 -9.04 -19.04
CA LYS A 73 9.87 -10.47 -19.00
C LYS A 73 11.30 -10.67 -18.51
N LYS A 74 11.53 -11.69 -17.68
CA LYS A 74 12.87 -12.01 -17.14
C LYS A 74 13.94 -12.20 -18.22
N ASP A 75 13.55 -12.62 -19.42
CA ASP A 75 14.45 -12.84 -20.56
C ASP A 75 15.02 -11.52 -21.13
N GLU A 76 14.40 -10.37 -20.83
CA GLU A 76 14.81 -9.03 -21.28
C GLU A 76 15.79 -8.37 -20.27
N TRP A 77 16.07 -9.01 -19.13
CA TRP A 77 16.90 -8.44 -18.06
C TRP A 77 18.40 -8.68 -18.26
N LEU A 78 18.79 -9.64 -19.12
CA LEU A 78 20.17 -10.04 -19.36
C LEU A 78 20.54 -9.89 -20.85
N PRO A 79 21.80 -9.56 -21.16
CA PRO A 79 22.24 -9.41 -22.54
C PRO A 79 22.19 -10.75 -23.28
N GLY A 80 21.40 -10.83 -24.36
CA GLY A 80 21.41 -11.98 -25.28
C GLY A 80 20.09 -12.36 -25.98
N ASN A 81 18.93 -11.80 -25.58
CA ASN A 81 17.64 -12.33 -26.05
C ASN A 81 16.62 -11.31 -26.58
N ASN A 82 17.02 -10.09 -26.94
CA ASN A 82 16.08 -9.09 -27.47
C ASN A 82 15.57 -9.46 -28.86
N LYS A 83 14.35 -10.02 -28.91
CA LYS A 83 13.50 -10.00 -30.11
C LYS A 83 12.78 -8.64 -30.16
N SER A 84 13.26 -7.75 -31.02
CA SER A 84 12.52 -6.64 -31.66
C SER A 84 11.74 -5.68 -30.74
N GLY A 85 12.47 -4.86 -29.94
CA GLY A 85 11.93 -3.70 -29.22
C GLY A 85 13.04 -2.73 -28.80
N LEU A 86 12.71 -1.45 -28.51
CA LEU A 86 13.67 -0.51 -27.90
C LEU A 86 14.10 -1.06 -26.52
N PRO A 87 15.41 -1.01 -26.16
CA PRO A 87 15.88 -1.48 -24.88
C PRO A 87 15.32 -0.61 -23.74
N ALA A 88 14.78 -1.24 -22.70
CA ALA A 88 14.32 -0.54 -21.51
C ALA A 88 15.50 0.15 -20.80
N MET A 89 15.32 1.39 -20.36
CA MET A 89 16.37 2.19 -19.71
C MET A 89 16.25 2.13 -18.19
N ALA A 90 17.38 2.04 -17.51
CA ALA A 90 17.46 1.99 -16.06
C ALA A 90 18.56 2.92 -15.50
N LYS A 91 18.45 3.22 -14.20
CA LYS A 91 19.43 3.94 -13.39
C LYS A 91 19.88 3.06 -12.23
N LEU A 92 21.18 2.95 -12.04
CA LEU A 92 21.82 2.33 -10.88
C LEU A 92 22.26 3.42 -9.92
N TYR A 93 21.86 3.29 -8.66
CA TYR A 93 22.30 4.11 -7.54
C TYR A 93 23.18 3.25 -6.64
N SER A 94 24.42 3.69 -6.44
CA SER A 94 25.41 2.96 -5.65
C SER A 94 26.06 3.84 -4.59
N VAL A 95 26.31 3.28 -3.41
CA VAL A 95 26.94 3.95 -2.26
C VAL A 95 28.06 3.06 -1.72
N GLY A 96 29.19 3.63 -1.34
CA GLY A 96 30.30 2.93 -0.66
C GLY A 96 31.35 2.28 -1.58
N PHE A 97 31.08 2.13 -2.88
CA PHE A 97 31.96 1.39 -3.81
C PHE A 97 33.08 2.21 -4.47
N HIS A 98 33.07 3.55 -4.35
CA HIS A 98 33.92 4.45 -5.16
C HIS A 98 34.91 5.31 -4.32
N ASN A 99 35.18 4.95 -3.06
CA ASN A 99 36.10 5.72 -2.22
C ASN A 99 37.56 5.54 -2.70
N LYS A 100 38.23 6.65 -3.02
CA LYS A 100 39.55 6.69 -3.66
C LYS A 100 40.75 6.54 -2.72
N ASN A 101 40.58 6.30 -1.42
CA ASN A 101 41.69 6.07 -0.49
C ASN A 101 41.34 4.98 0.53
N PRO A 102 42.05 3.84 0.56
CA PRO A 102 41.86 2.79 1.57
C PRO A 102 42.58 3.05 2.91
N ASP A 103 43.42 4.08 3.02
CA ASP A 103 44.39 4.24 4.14
C ASP A 103 43.98 5.29 5.20
N SER A 104 42.73 5.73 5.28
CA SER A 104 42.26 6.60 6.37
C SER A 104 41.38 5.82 7.34
N GLU A 105 42.00 5.23 8.38
CA GLU A 105 41.32 4.52 9.47
C GLU A 105 40.50 5.43 10.41
N ASP A 106 40.51 6.75 10.20
CA ASP A 106 39.69 7.71 10.96
C ASP A 106 38.72 8.46 10.05
N GLN A 107 37.54 7.88 9.77
CA GLN A 107 36.43 8.64 9.20
C GLN A 107 35.12 8.22 9.86
N GLU A 108 34.61 9.09 10.76
CA GLU A 108 33.19 9.13 11.06
C GLU A 108 32.39 9.10 9.75
N ALA A 109 31.36 8.24 9.69
CA ALA A 109 30.57 8.08 8.48
C ALA A 109 29.97 9.44 8.05
N PRO A 110 30.14 9.84 6.77
CA PRO A 110 29.73 11.17 6.30
C PRO A 110 28.23 11.40 6.52
N GLU A 111 27.87 12.63 6.88
CA GLU A 111 26.50 13.05 7.24
C GLU A 111 25.48 12.90 6.09
N ARG A 112 25.97 12.97 4.85
CA ARG A 112 25.22 12.66 3.63
C ARG A 112 25.94 11.60 2.83
N LEU A 113 25.17 10.65 2.30
CA LEU A 113 25.71 9.60 1.46
C LEU A 113 26.13 10.17 0.09
N ASN A 114 27.34 9.85 -0.34
CA ASN A 114 27.76 10.05 -1.72
C ASN A 114 27.12 8.97 -2.60
N VAL A 115 26.01 9.32 -3.26
CA VAL A 115 25.28 8.42 -4.16
C VAL A 115 25.79 8.58 -5.59
N HIS A 116 26.48 7.56 -6.09
CA HIS A 116 26.92 7.50 -7.49
C HIS A 116 25.80 6.95 -8.37
N THR A 117 25.45 7.67 -9.44
CA THR A 117 24.35 7.32 -10.34
C THR A 117 24.86 7.01 -11.75
N ILE A 118 24.48 5.85 -12.30
CA ILE A 118 24.79 5.44 -13.68
C ILE A 118 23.47 5.22 -14.41
N LYS A 119 23.36 5.68 -15.65
CA LYS A 119 22.17 5.51 -16.50
C LYS A 119 22.54 4.77 -17.77
N GLY A 120 21.73 3.80 -18.18
CA GLY A 120 21.98 3.02 -19.39
C GLY A 120 20.88 2.02 -19.69
N PRO A 121 21.06 1.18 -20.72
CA PRO A 121 20.19 0.05 -21.00
C PRO A 121 20.11 -0.90 -19.80
N LEU A 122 18.92 -1.46 -19.54
CA LEU A 122 18.66 -2.34 -18.39
C LEU A 122 19.65 -3.51 -18.31
N SER A 123 20.01 -4.11 -19.44
CA SER A 123 20.98 -5.23 -19.49
C SER A 123 22.38 -4.83 -19.02
N GLU A 124 22.83 -3.62 -19.37
CA GLU A 124 24.14 -3.10 -18.97
C GLU A 124 24.12 -2.70 -17.49
N ILE A 125 23.05 -2.04 -17.06
CA ILE A 125 22.83 -1.65 -15.67
C ILE A 125 22.74 -2.87 -14.74
N ASN A 126 22.05 -3.93 -15.15
CA ASN A 126 21.98 -5.17 -14.37
C ASN A 126 23.32 -5.91 -14.33
N ALA A 127 24.11 -5.87 -15.40
CA ALA A 127 25.45 -6.44 -15.41
C ALA A 127 26.37 -5.71 -14.42
N GLU A 128 26.30 -4.37 -14.39
CA GLU A 128 27.06 -3.56 -13.45
C GLU A 128 26.56 -3.73 -12.01
N ALA A 129 25.24 -3.78 -11.79
CA ALA A 129 24.65 -4.04 -10.48
C ALA A 129 25.09 -5.42 -9.94
N LYS A 130 25.14 -6.44 -10.80
CA LYS A 130 25.64 -7.78 -10.45
C LYS A 130 27.15 -7.78 -10.14
N ARG A 131 27.93 -6.96 -10.84
CA ARG A 131 29.36 -6.77 -10.53
C ARG A 131 29.54 -6.17 -9.14
N LEU A 132 28.74 -5.16 -8.79
CA LEU A 132 28.72 -4.56 -7.45
C LEU A 132 28.20 -5.55 -6.39
N ASP A 133 27.20 -6.37 -6.71
CA ASP A 133 26.68 -7.42 -5.81
C ASP A 133 27.76 -8.44 -5.44
N ALA A 134 28.56 -8.89 -6.42
CA ALA A 134 29.69 -9.78 -6.19
C ALA A 134 30.85 -9.13 -5.41
N GLN A 135 30.96 -7.79 -5.43
CA GLN A 135 31.88 -7.06 -4.55
C GLN A 135 31.31 -6.97 -3.14
N LEU A 136 30.03 -6.62 -3.02
CA LEU A 136 29.31 -6.49 -1.76
C LEU A 136 29.30 -7.81 -0.97
N SER A 137 29.09 -8.95 -1.66
CA SER A 137 29.09 -10.27 -1.06
C SER A 137 30.39 -10.62 -0.31
N LYS A 138 31.53 -10.03 -0.72
CA LYS A 138 32.84 -10.23 -0.08
C LYS A 138 33.07 -9.30 1.12
N ILE A 139 32.33 -8.21 1.21
CA ILE A 139 32.42 -7.23 2.30
C ILE A 139 31.51 -7.65 3.46
N LEU A 140 30.40 -8.32 3.17
CA LEU A 140 29.41 -8.74 4.16
C LEU A 140 29.99 -9.75 5.18
N HIS A 141 29.71 -9.48 6.46
CA HIS A 141 30.12 -10.21 7.66
C HIS A 141 29.07 -10.02 8.77
N SER A 142 29.18 -10.73 9.90
CA SER A 142 28.15 -10.82 10.94
C SER A 142 27.71 -9.50 11.59
N ASN A 143 28.55 -8.46 11.65
CA ASN A 143 28.18 -7.13 12.19
C ASN A 143 27.39 -6.24 11.21
N HIS A 144 26.95 -6.80 10.07
CA HIS A 144 26.09 -6.09 9.13
C HIS A 144 24.62 -6.43 9.35
N ALA A 145 23.76 -5.50 8.97
CA ALA A 145 22.34 -5.75 8.74
C ALA A 145 21.98 -5.41 7.29
N LEU A 146 20.97 -6.09 6.75
CA LEU A 146 20.52 -5.89 5.37
C LEU A 146 19.12 -5.26 5.33
N ILE A 147 18.97 -4.19 4.56
CA ILE A 147 17.67 -3.64 4.15
C ILE A 147 17.41 -4.02 2.69
N SER A 148 16.37 -4.81 2.45
CA SER A 148 15.95 -5.20 1.11
C SER A 148 14.71 -4.41 0.66
N VAL A 149 14.85 -3.55 -0.34
CA VAL A 149 13.75 -2.72 -0.86
C VAL A 149 13.30 -3.24 -2.22
N SER A 150 12.21 -4.02 -2.25
CA SER A 150 11.64 -4.57 -3.49
C SER A 150 12.69 -5.21 -4.41
N SER A 151 13.68 -5.88 -3.79
CA SER A 151 14.86 -6.41 -4.47
C SER A 151 14.53 -7.63 -5.32
N GLU A 152 15.25 -7.82 -6.41
CA GLU A 152 15.20 -9.04 -7.21
C GLU A 152 16.28 -10.03 -6.72
N PRO A 153 15.88 -11.11 -6.01
CA PRO A 153 16.83 -11.96 -5.30
C PRO A 153 17.53 -12.99 -6.20
N THR A 154 17.03 -13.24 -7.43
CA THR A 154 17.53 -14.35 -8.25
C THR A 154 18.63 -13.97 -9.23
N ILE A 155 18.63 -12.73 -9.73
CA ILE A 155 19.49 -12.30 -10.85
C ILE A 155 20.49 -11.23 -10.43
N ILE A 156 20.04 -10.20 -9.69
CA ILE A 156 20.85 -9.02 -9.37
C ILE A 156 21.57 -9.19 -8.04
N HIS A 157 20.83 -9.55 -6.98
CA HIS A 157 21.33 -9.53 -5.59
C HIS A 157 21.65 -10.93 -5.02
N ALA A 158 21.84 -11.91 -5.90
CA ALA A 158 21.90 -13.31 -5.53
C ALA A 158 23.14 -13.68 -4.71
N ASP A 159 24.29 -13.02 -4.97
CA ASP A 159 25.55 -13.33 -4.30
C ASP A 159 25.61 -12.68 -2.91
N SER A 160 25.13 -11.43 -2.76
CA SER A 160 25.01 -10.80 -1.44
C SER A 160 24.03 -11.55 -0.54
N LEU A 161 22.86 -11.96 -1.04
CA LEU A 161 21.88 -12.73 -0.26
C LEU A 161 22.43 -14.10 0.17
N ARG A 162 23.23 -14.76 -0.69
CA ARG A 162 23.91 -16.00 -0.31
C ARG A 162 24.93 -15.77 0.80
N SER A 163 25.72 -14.70 0.71
CA SER A 163 26.67 -14.32 1.76
C SER A 163 25.96 -13.98 3.08
N CYS A 164 24.83 -13.27 3.02
CA CYS A 164 24.00 -13.01 4.20
C CYS A 164 23.51 -14.30 4.87
N SER A 165 23.13 -15.31 4.09
CA SER A 165 22.66 -16.59 4.63
C SER A 165 23.79 -17.35 5.32
N GLN A 166 25.00 -17.32 4.75
CA GLN A 166 26.18 -17.92 5.36
C GLN A 166 26.57 -17.25 6.69
N HIS A 167 26.44 -15.93 6.79
CA HIS A 167 26.79 -15.17 7.99
C HIS A 167 25.62 -14.92 8.94
N SER A 168 24.43 -15.48 8.67
CA SER A 168 23.19 -15.26 9.43
C SER A 168 22.87 -13.77 9.65
N ILE A 169 23.05 -12.95 8.61
CA ILE A 169 22.82 -11.50 8.68
C ILE A 169 21.31 -11.21 8.76
N PRO A 170 20.85 -10.40 9.72
CA PRO A 170 19.46 -9.97 9.82
C PRO A 170 19.01 -9.16 8.59
N VAL A 171 17.83 -9.49 8.07
CA VAL A 171 17.24 -8.83 6.91
C VAL A 171 15.92 -8.18 7.27
N THR A 172 15.76 -6.88 7.01
CA THR A 172 14.48 -6.18 7.04
C THR A 172 14.22 -5.51 5.69
N GLY A 173 13.03 -4.92 5.47
CA GLY A 173 12.77 -4.24 4.21
C GLY A 173 11.31 -4.07 3.82
N SER A 174 11.07 -3.87 2.52
CA SER A 174 9.75 -3.74 1.90
C SER A 174 9.66 -4.54 0.60
N GLY A 175 8.43 -4.69 0.09
CA GLY A 175 8.10 -5.57 -1.02
C GLY A 175 7.75 -6.96 -0.48
N GLY A 176 6.49 -7.14 -0.08
CA GLY A 176 6.01 -8.39 0.53
C GLY A 176 6.36 -9.62 -0.31
N THR A 177 6.23 -9.51 -1.64
CA THR A 177 6.61 -10.56 -2.60
C THR A 177 8.14 -10.79 -2.68
N SER A 178 8.97 -9.75 -2.66
CA SER A 178 10.43 -9.91 -2.71
C SER A 178 11.00 -10.49 -1.40
N ILE A 179 10.52 -10.02 -0.25
CA ILE A 179 10.92 -10.54 1.06
C ILE A 179 10.48 -12.00 1.22
N SER A 180 9.26 -12.31 0.75
CA SER A 180 8.73 -13.68 0.68
C SER A 180 9.63 -14.60 -0.16
N LYS A 181 10.06 -14.15 -1.34
CA LYS A 181 11.01 -14.90 -2.19
C LYS A 181 12.39 -15.06 -1.54
N ILE A 182 12.88 -14.04 -0.85
CA ILE A 182 14.15 -14.12 -0.10
C ILE A 182 14.05 -15.16 1.00
N ALA A 183 13.01 -15.10 1.83
CA ALA A 183 12.74 -16.08 2.89
C ALA A 183 12.49 -17.48 2.32
N GLU A 184 12.06 -17.58 1.07
CA GLU A 184 11.89 -18.87 0.40
C GLU A 184 13.22 -19.48 -0.03
N LEU A 185 14.08 -18.69 -0.68
CA LEU A 185 15.28 -19.14 -1.38
C LEU A 185 16.50 -19.22 -0.45
N TYR A 186 16.54 -18.43 0.61
CA TYR A 186 17.68 -18.27 1.49
C TYR A 186 17.23 -18.47 2.95
N ASP A 187 18.03 -19.21 3.73
CA ASP A 187 17.78 -19.39 5.17
C ASP A 187 18.37 -18.16 5.89
N LEU A 188 17.54 -17.13 6.05
CA LEU A 188 17.91 -15.82 6.58
C LEU A 188 16.98 -15.44 7.74
N PRO A 189 17.49 -14.79 8.80
CA PRO A 189 16.67 -14.18 9.83
C PRO A 189 15.96 -12.94 9.28
N VAL A 190 14.73 -13.12 8.81
CA VAL A 190 13.90 -12.03 8.27
C VAL A 190 13.13 -11.34 9.39
N ILE A 191 13.52 -10.10 9.67
CA ILE A 191 12.86 -9.19 10.61
C ILE A 191 11.71 -8.52 9.85
N GLY A 192 10.48 -8.76 10.30
CA GLY A 192 9.28 -8.53 9.50
C GLY A 192 9.18 -7.13 8.88
N ALA A 193 8.62 -7.10 7.67
CA ALA A 193 8.56 -5.94 6.80
C ALA A 193 7.64 -4.85 7.37
N GLN A 194 8.19 -3.73 7.85
CA GLN A 194 7.40 -2.58 8.33
C GLN A 194 7.06 -1.56 7.24
N GLY A 195 7.14 -1.93 5.95
CA GLY A 195 6.83 -1.04 4.84
C GLY A 195 5.62 -1.49 4.04
N SER A 196 4.42 -1.12 4.49
CA SER A 196 3.19 -1.26 3.69
C SER A 196 3.18 -0.26 2.53
N VAL A 197 2.30 -0.50 1.58
CA VAL A 197 2.08 0.31 0.37
C VAL A 197 1.68 1.76 0.71
N ALA A 198 1.07 2.01 1.87
CA ALA A 198 0.65 3.34 2.31
C ALA A 198 1.67 4.10 3.19
N SER A 199 2.93 3.65 3.32
CA SER A 199 3.92 4.28 4.20
C SER A 199 4.86 5.28 3.48
N THR A 200 5.09 6.46 4.08
CA THR A 200 6.04 7.46 3.57
C THR A 200 7.49 6.97 3.70
N THR A 201 8.43 7.60 2.97
CA THR A 201 9.88 7.33 3.05
C THR A 201 10.40 7.38 4.48
N ASN A 202 9.97 8.37 5.25
CA ASN A 202 10.37 8.54 6.64
C ASN A 202 9.78 7.43 7.52
N THR A 203 8.48 7.17 7.41
CA THR A 203 7.81 6.10 8.17
C THR A 203 8.43 4.72 7.89
N LYS A 204 8.77 4.43 6.63
CA LYS A 204 9.48 3.19 6.23
C LYS A 204 10.86 3.09 6.86
N ALA A 205 11.66 4.16 6.76
CA ALA A 205 13.00 4.22 7.33
C ALA A 205 12.98 4.00 8.86
N ARG A 206 12.05 4.65 9.58
CA ARG A 206 11.84 4.44 11.01
C ARG A 206 11.42 3.02 11.35
N GLY A 207 10.49 2.45 10.57
CA GLY A 207 10.04 1.08 10.76
C GLY A 207 11.17 0.05 10.63
N TRP A 208 12.05 0.22 9.63
CA TRP A 208 13.24 -0.61 9.46
C TRP A 208 14.26 -0.41 10.59
N ALA A 209 14.52 0.84 10.96
CA ALA A 209 15.41 1.21 12.06
C ALA A 209 14.96 0.55 13.39
N MET A 210 13.69 0.67 13.75
CA MET A 210 13.12 0.02 14.94
C MET A 210 13.16 -1.51 14.88
N GLY A 211 12.89 -2.08 13.70
CA GLY A 211 12.98 -3.53 13.48
C GLY A 211 14.39 -4.05 13.73
N LEU A 212 15.39 -3.37 13.16
CA LEU A 212 16.81 -3.68 13.36
C LEU A 212 17.25 -3.48 14.80
N ALA A 213 16.81 -2.40 15.45
CA ALA A 213 17.14 -2.13 16.85
C ALA A 213 16.74 -3.31 17.75
N ARG A 214 15.53 -3.85 17.55
CA ARG A 214 15.04 -4.99 18.33
C ARG A 214 15.88 -6.26 18.13
N GLU A 215 16.28 -6.57 16.91
CA GLU A 215 17.05 -7.79 16.62
C GLU A 215 18.51 -7.66 17.07
N LEU A 216 19.09 -6.47 16.91
CA LEU A 216 20.47 -6.17 17.30
C LEU A 216 20.63 -5.87 18.80
N GLY A 217 19.53 -5.84 19.57
CA GLY A 217 19.55 -5.50 21.00
C GLY A 217 19.91 -4.03 21.27
N MET A 218 19.59 -3.14 20.35
CA MET A 218 19.81 -1.69 20.43
C MET A 218 18.48 -0.97 20.73
N THR A 219 18.60 0.29 21.15
CA THR A 219 17.49 1.22 21.34
C THR A 219 17.44 2.20 20.16
N TYR A 220 16.23 2.53 19.71
CA TYR A 220 16.00 3.59 18.72
C TYR A 220 15.52 4.84 19.45
N ASP A 221 16.31 5.92 19.42
CA ASP A 221 15.97 7.21 20.02
C ASP A 221 15.77 8.29 18.93
N PRO A 222 14.50 8.64 18.62
CA PRO A 222 14.18 9.62 17.59
C PRO A 222 14.55 11.08 17.97
N GLU A 223 14.87 11.35 19.24
CA GLU A 223 15.18 12.70 19.75
C GLU A 223 16.69 12.94 19.95
N HIS A 224 17.53 11.95 19.66
CA HIS A 224 18.98 12.06 19.82
C HIS A 224 19.56 13.12 18.86
N ASN A 225 19.96 14.27 19.41
CA ASN A 225 20.60 15.36 18.67
C ASN A 225 22.04 14.96 18.30
N ILE A 226 22.23 14.61 17.03
CA ILE A 226 23.57 14.56 16.42
C ILE A 226 24.08 16.02 16.44
N GLN A 227 25.20 16.29 17.12
CA GLN A 227 25.74 17.64 17.28
C GLN A 227 26.09 18.28 15.92
N ASP A 228 25.26 19.22 15.47
CA ASP A 228 25.46 20.06 14.28
C ASP A 228 26.64 21.02 14.49
N ASN A 229 27.74 20.83 13.77
CA ASN A 229 28.85 21.79 13.71
C ASN A 229 29.17 22.20 12.25
N SER A 230 28.65 23.37 11.88
CA SER A 230 29.26 24.38 10.99
C SER A 230 28.79 24.53 9.53
N ARG A 231 28.27 25.75 9.28
CA ARG A 231 28.53 26.70 8.16
C ARG A 231 28.18 26.27 6.73
N GLY A 232 27.26 27.05 6.16
CA GLY A 232 26.80 26.91 4.78
C GLY A 232 27.87 27.17 3.74
N ASP A 233 27.62 26.61 2.55
CA ASP A 233 28.09 27.19 1.31
C ASP A 233 27.13 26.86 0.16
N ASN A 234 27.07 27.79 -0.79
CA ASN A 234 26.23 27.78 -1.97
C ASN A 234 26.96 27.12 -3.16
N ILE A 235 26.16 26.58 -4.10
CA ILE A 235 26.43 26.30 -5.54
C ILE A 235 27.13 24.97 -5.90
N ALA A 236 26.39 24.12 -6.63
CA ALA A 236 26.63 23.73 -8.05
C ALA A 236 25.97 22.37 -8.38
N GLU A 237 24.72 22.38 -8.86
CA GLU A 237 24.16 21.22 -9.59
C GLU A 237 24.44 21.43 -11.09
N GLU A 238 25.46 20.75 -11.62
CA GLU A 238 25.67 20.61 -13.06
C GLU A 238 25.10 19.26 -13.55
N GLY A 239 24.27 19.35 -14.59
CA GLY A 239 24.06 18.27 -15.56
C GLY A 239 23.06 17.17 -15.18
N VAL A 240 21.76 17.47 -15.17
CA VAL A 240 20.70 16.45 -15.30
C VAL A 240 19.80 16.81 -16.47
N ASP A 241 19.93 16.04 -17.55
CA ASP A 241 19.08 16.10 -18.73
C ASP A 241 17.60 15.90 -18.37
N GLN A 242 16.75 16.70 -19.01
CA GLN A 242 15.31 16.75 -18.86
C GLN A 242 14.67 15.39 -19.17
N GLU A 243 14.24 14.65 -18.15
CA GLU A 243 13.37 13.48 -18.30
C GLU A 243 11.98 13.77 -17.75
N THR A 244 10.99 13.61 -18.64
CA THR A 244 9.55 13.67 -18.39
C THR A 244 9.15 12.78 -17.21
N THR A 245 8.60 13.38 -16.17
CA THR A 245 8.09 12.68 -14.98
C THR A 245 6.83 11.86 -15.31
N PRO A 246 6.77 10.58 -14.93
CA PRO A 246 5.57 9.76 -15.14
C PRO A 246 4.41 10.29 -14.27
N MET A 247 3.23 10.39 -14.89
CA MET A 247 2.00 10.85 -14.24
C MET A 247 1.62 9.92 -13.07
N PRO A 248 1.28 10.45 -11.88
CA PRO A 248 0.77 9.64 -10.78
C PRO A 248 -0.53 8.93 -11.17
N SER A 249 -0.63 7.66 -10.83
CA SER A 249 -1.85 6.88 -11.06
C SER A 249 -2.91 7.16 -9.98
N LEU A 250 -4.19 7.01 -10.34
CA LEU A 250 -5.33 7.12 -9.42
C LEU A 250 -5.13 6.27 -8.15
N LYS A 251 -4.49 5.09 -8.33
CA LYS A 251 -4.09 4.15 -7.28
C LYS A 251 -3.30 4.81 -6.14
N SER A 252 -2.21 5.50 -6.47
CA SER A 252 -1.33 6.11 -5.45
C SER A 252 -2.04 7.18 -4.63
N ILE A 253 -2.97 7.92 -5.27
CA ILE A 253 -3.74 8.98 -4.62
C ILE A 253 -4.71 8.39 -3.60
N LEU A 254 -5.42 7.31 -3.93
CA LEU A 254 -6.35 6.67 -3.00
C LEU A 254 -5.63 5.98 -1.84
N GLU A 255 -4.50 5.32 -2.08
CA GLU A 255 -3.66 4.74 -1.01
C GLU A 255 -3.24 5.80 0.02
N ALA A 256 -2.82 6.98 -0.45
CA ALA A 256 -2.44 8.09 0.43
C ALA A 256 -3.64 8.68 1.20
N ALA A 257 -4.86 8.58 0.66
CA ALA A 257 -6.08 9.06 1.30
C ALA A 257 -6.65 8.07 2.34
N LEU A 258 -6.25 6.79 2.28
CA LEU A 258 -6.81 5.71 3.09
C LEU A 258 -6.87 6.01 4.60
N PRO A 259 -5.81 6.52 5.27
CA PRO A 259 -5.86 6.78 6.71
C PRO A 259 -6.94 7.79 7.09
N SER A 260 -7.12 8.85 6.28
CA SER A 260 -8.17 9.85 6.51
C SER A 260 -9.57 9.24 6.35
N PHE A 261 -9.78 8.39 5.34
CA PHE A 261 -11.05 7.70 5.12
C PHE A 261 -11.40 6.77 6.29
N LEU A 262 -10.44 5.94 6.72
CA LEU A 262 -10.63 5.03 7.85
C LEU A 262 -10.98 5.80 9.12
N PHE A 263 -10.24 6.87 9.42
CA PHE A 263 -10.50 7.68 10.61
C PHE A 263 -11.89 8.33 10.57
N VAL A 264 -12.29 8.90 9.43
CA VAL A 264 -13.65 9.43 9.23
C VAL A 264 -14.70 8.35 9.50
N CYS A 265 -14.51 7.14 8.97
CA CYS A 265 -15.46 6.04 9.17
C CYS A 265 -15.57 5.61 10.63
N VAL A 266 -14.44 5.52 11.35
CA VAL A 266 -14.40 5.21 12.79
C VAL A 266 -15.17 6.26 13.59
N VAL A 267 -14.90 7.54 13.32
CA VAL A 267 -15.55 8.66 14.01
C VAL A 267 -17.06 8.70 13.74
N LEU A 268 -17.48 8.55 12.47
CA LEU A 268 -18.89 8.51 12.10
C LEU A 268 -19.63 7.33 12.74
N ARG A 269 -18.97 6.16 12.86
CA ARG A 269 -19.54 4.98 13.52
C ARG A 269 -19.67 5.18 15.03
N PHE A 270 -18.70 5.85 15.66
CA PHE A 270 -18.75 6.21 17.07
C PHE A 270 -19.92 7.17 17.35
N PHE A 271 -20.06 8.23 16.54
CA PHE A 271 -21.20 9.14 16.61
C PHE A 271 -22.55 8.43 16.40
N GLY A 272 -22.61 7.49 15.47
CA GLY A 272 -23.82 6.70 15.22
C GLY A 272 -24.16 5.68 16.32
N SER A 273 -23.22 5.32 17.19
CA SER A 273 -23.42 4.32 18.26
C SER A 273 -23.72 4.96 19.63
N TYR A 274 -23.19 6.16 19.89
CA TYR A 274 -23.37 6.87 21.16
C TYR A 274 -24.64 7.71 21.24
N VAL A 275 -25.18 8.16 20.10
CA VAL A 275 -26.32 9.09 20.10
C VAL A 275 -27.61 8.34 19.80
N GLY A 276 -28.46 8.20 20.82
CA GLY A 276 -29.86 7.82 20.66
C GLY A 276 -30.55 8.73 19.65
N ARG A 277 -31.44 8.15 18.85
CA ARG A 277 -31.95 8.67 17.58
C ARG A 277 -32.72 10.00 17.66
N ASP A 278 -33.02 10.50 18.86
CA ASP A 278 -33.96 11.62 19.07
C ASP A 278 -33.35 12.91 19.65
N ASP A 279 -32.06 12.95 20.03
CA ASP A 279 -31.42 14.15 20.64
C ASP A 279 -30.03 14.46 20.05
N LYS A 280 -29.88 14.44 18.72
CA LYS A 280 -28.69 15.01 18.08
C LYS A 280 -28.78 16.54 18.14
N SER A 281 -27.89 17.17 18.89
CA SER A 281 -27.72 18.63 18.81
C SER A 281 -27.39 19.04 17.36
N SER A 282 -27.85 20.22 16.94
CA SER A 282 -27.59 20.76 15.59
C SER A 282 -26.09 20.75 15.24
N MET A 283 -25.24 21.02 16.24
CA MET A 283 -23.78 20.99 16.10
C MET A 283 -23.22 19.62 15.70
N MET A 284 -23.76 18.52 16.25
CA MET A 284 -23.28 17.16 15.90
C MET A 284 -23.69 16.76 14.48
N ALA A 285 -24.86 17.21 14.02
CA ALA A 285 -25.31 16.97 12.66
C ALA A 285 -24.44 17.71 11.61
N GLU A 286 -24.02 18.95 11.91
CA GLU A 286 -23.11 19.72 11.04
C GLU A 286 -21.71 19.10 10.95
N ILE A 287 -21.19 18.60 12.08
CA ILE A 287 -19.90 17.89 12.12
C ILE A 287 -20.00 16.59 11.31
N GLU A 288 -21.07 15.81 11.49
CA GLU A 288 -21.31 14.58 10.73
C GLU A 288 -21.38 14.85 9.22
N TYR A 289 -22.11 15.89 8.81
CA TYR A 289 -22.18 16.31 7.41
C TYR A 289 -20.80 16.66 6.84
N SER A 290 -20.01 17.44 7.58
CA SER A 290 -18.67 17.88 7.16
C SER A 290 -17.72 16.70 7.01
N LEU A 291 -17.69 15.79 7.99
CA LEU A 291 -16.87 14.57 7.94
C LEU A 291 -17.28 13.64 6.80
N ARG A 292 -18.58 13.51 6.56
CA ARG A 292 -19.12 12.59 5.55
C ARG A 292 -18.89 13.07 4.13
N TYR A 293 -19.14 14.36 3.89
CA TYR A 293 -19.24 14.87 2.53
C TYR A 293 -18.10 15.79 2.15
N ILE A 294 -17.49 16.53 3.08
CA ILE A 294 -16.48 17.54 2.75
C ILE A 294 -15.07 16.95 2.85
N VAL A 295 -14.78 16.23 3.94
CA VAL A 295 -13.42 15.74 4.22
C VAL A 295 -12.90 14.78 3.13
N PRO A 296 -13.61 13.70 2.74
CA PRO A 296 -13.10 12.73 1.76
C PRO A 296 -12.76 13.37 0.41
N GLY A 297 -13.68 14.15 -0.15
CA GLY A 297 -13.48 14.85 -1.43
C GLY A 297 -12.37 15.91 -1.35
N THR A 298 -12.24 16.63 -0.23
CA THR A 298 -11.16 17.61 -0.05
C THR A 298 -9.79 16.93 0.04
N THR A 299 -9.66 15.86 0.82
CA THR A 299 -8.43 15.06 0.92
C THR A 299 -8.03 14.50 -0.44
N CYS A 300 -8.98 13.92 -1.17
CA CYS A 300 -8.75 13.44 -2.53
C CYS A 300 -8.32 14.55 -3.50
N SER A 301 -8.91 15.74 -3.40
CA SER A 301 -8.54 16.91 -4.22
C SER A 301 -7.10 17.35 -3.96
N ILE A 302 -6.72 17.48 -2.69
CA ILE A 302 -5.36 17.87 -2.29
C ILE A 302 -4.35 16.86 -2.83
N LEU A 303 -4.57 15.57 -2.57
CA LEU A 303 -3.65 14.51 -2.97
C LEU A 303 -3.57 14.37 -4.51
N ALA A 304 -4.68 14.55 -5.23
CA ALA A 304 -4.68 14.54 -6.69
C ALA A 304 -3.93 15.74 -7.29
N ALA A 305 -4.02 16.91 -6.66
CA ALA A 305 -3.33 18.12 -7.11
C ALA A 305 -1.83 18.06 -6.83
N THR A 306 -1.43 17.62 -5.63
CA THR A 306 -0.02 17.55 -5.22
C THR A 306 0.73 16.43 -5.92
N SER A 307 0.09 15.28 -6.16
CA SER A 307 0.70 14.18 -6.90
C SER A 307 1.02 14.55 -8.36
N ARG A 308 0.18 15.35 -9.01
CA ARG A 308 0.34 15.77 -10.41
C ARG A 308 1.28 16.96 -10.60
N HIS A 309 1.72 17.58 -9.51
CA HIS A 309 2.66 18.69 -9.57
C HIS A 309 4.09 18.15 -9.65
N ALA A 310 4.58 17.94 -10.87
CA ALA A 310 5.99 17.73 -11.11
C ALA A 310 6.71 19.09 -11.24
N PRO A 311 7.79 19.35 -10.48
CA PRO A 311 8.68 20.45 -10.76
C PRO A 311 9.55 20.03 -11.95
N SER A 312 9.21 20.47 -13.17
CA SER A 312 10.12 20.31 -14.29
C SER A 312 10.20 21.58 -15.13
N THR A 313 11.43 22.09 -15.19
CA THR A 313 12.07 22.78 -16.30
C THR A 313 11.59 24.20 -16.63
N ASN A 314 12.39 25.17 -16.14
CA ASN A 314 12.69 26.46 -16.77
C ASN A 314 11.63 27.04 -17.72
N ARG A 315 10.61 27.67 -17.13
CA ARG A 315 10.08 29.02 -17.46
C ARG A 315 8.68 29.25 -16.88
N GLN A 316 8.48 28.98 -15.60
CA GLN A 316 7.52 29.75 -14.81
C GLN A 316 7.88 29.58 -13.34
N SER A 317 7.73 30.66 -12.58
CA SER A 317 7.94 30.76 -11.14
C SER A 317 7.65 29.46 -10.41
N SER A 318 8.58 29.06 -9.53
CA SER A 318 8.33 28.17 -8.39
C SER A 318 7.01 28.56 -7.73
N GLN A 319 5.93 27.96 -8.16
CA GLN A 319 4.64 28.24 -7.56
C GLN A 319 4.62 27.42 -6.28
N ASP A 320 4.64 28.13 -5.15
CA ASP A 320 4.82 27.51 -3.84
C ASP A 320 3.82 26.37 -3.65
N GLN A 321 4.29 25.24 -3.10
CA GLN A 321 3.42 24.11 -2.74
C GLN A 321 2.20 24.57 -1.93
N SER A 322 2.36 25.63 -1.13
CA SER A 322 1.28 26.30 -0.39
C SER A 322 0.15 26.82 -1.29
N THR A 323 0.47 27.39 -2.47
CA THR A 323 -0.53 27.90 -3.42
C THR A 323 -1.37 26.77 -4.01
N ILE A 324 -0.75 25.62 -4.30
CA ILE A 324 -1.43 24.43 -4.80
C ILE A 324 -2.31 23.82 -3.72
N LEU A 325 -1.80 23.72 -2.50
CA LEU A 325 -2.56 23.23 -1.34
C LEU A 325 -3.79 24.12 -1.08
N LEU A 326 -3.63 25.45 -1.10
CA LEU A 326 -4.73 26.39 -0.92
C LEU A 326 -5.79 26.26 -2.03
N ALA A 327 -5.36 26.26 -3.30
CA ALA A 327 -6.27 26.14 -4.44
C ALA A 327 -7.04 24.81 -4.44
N SER A 328 -6.35 23.70 -4.17
CA SER A 328 -6.95 22.37 -4.11
C SER A 328 -7.88 22.18 -2.92
N THR A 329 -7.59 22.81 -1.77
CA THR A 329 -8.47 22.82 -0.60
C THR A 329 -9.77 23.55 -0.91
N LEU A 330 -9.71 24.77 -1.46
CA LEU A 330 -10.90 25.54 -1.83
C LEU A 330 -11.74 24.83 -2.89
N ALA A 331 -11.10 24.31 -3.94
CA ALA A 331 -11.78 23.54 -4.98
C ALA A 331 -12.41 22.26 -4.43
N GLY A 332 -11.70 21.57 -3.54
CA GLY A 332 -12.14 20.34 -2.88
C GLY A 332 -13.39 20.57 -2.05
N ILE A 333 -13.40 21.61 -1.19
CA ILE A 333 -14.55 21.96 -0.35
C ILE A 333 -15.77 22.31 -1.19
N LEU A 334 -15.62 23.18 -2.19
CA LEU A 334 -16.74 23.61 -3.05
C LEU A 334 -17.31 22.46 -3.90
N THR A 335 -16.43 21.64 -4.48
CA THR A 335 -16.84 20.47 -5.26
C THR A 335 -17.55 19.45 -4.39
N SER A 336 -17.04 19.24 -3.18
CA SER A 336 -17.62 18.31 -2.20
C SER A 336 -19.00 18.78 -1.72
N ALA A 337 -19.13 20.07 -1.39
CA ALA A 337 -20.41 20.67 -1.03
C ALA A 337 -21.44 20.60 -2.17
N SER A 338 -20.97 20.67 -3.42
CA SER A 338 -21.84 20.49 -4.60
C SER A 338 -22.27 19.04 -4.80
N ALA A 339 -21.36 18.10 -4.57
CA ALA A 339 -21.62 16.67 -4.65
C ALA A 339 -22.65 16.19 -3.60
N SER A 340 -22.75 16.89 -2.46
CA SER A 340 -23.66 16.58 -1.37
C SER A 340 -25.03 17.26 -1.45
N GLN A 341 -25.29 18.14 -2.42
CA GLN A 341 -26.61 18.79 -2.56
C GLN A 341 -27.76 17.81 -2.82
N LEU A 342 -27.46 16.60 -3.32
CA LEU A 342 -28.42 15.53 -3.52
C LEU A 342 -28.35 14.44 -2.44
N ALA A 343 -27.64 14.67 -1.33
CA ALA A 343 -27.40 13.71 -0.25
C ALA A 343 -28.65 13.02 0.30
N ASP A 344 -29.80 13.71 0.29
CA ASP A 344 -31.06 13.16 0.80
C ASP A 344 -31.72 12.14 -0.15
N ILE A 345 -31.31 12.14 -1.43
CA ILE A 345 -31.95 11.36 -2.50
C ILE A 345 -31.10 10.14 -2.89
N HIS A 346 -29.77 10.22 -2.80
CA HIS A 346 -28.88 9.11 -3.17
C HIS A 346 -27.73 8.93 -2.18
N GLU A 347 -27.25 7.70 -2.03
CA GLU A 347 -26.16 7.37 -1.10
C GLU A 347 -24.76 7.87 -1.55
N GLY A 348 -24.65 8.68 -2.61
CA GLY A 348 -23.38 9.02 -3.26
C GLY A 348 -22.41 9.87 -2.43
N GLY A 349 -21.11 9.80 -2.75
CA GLY A 349 -20.05 10.52 -2.03
C GLY A 349 -19.18 11.43 -2.90
N SER A 350 -18.26 12.15 -2.27
CA SER A 350 -17.51 13.25 -2.88
C SER A 350 -16.10 12.88 -3.34
N ALA A 351 -15.62 11.67 -3.04
CA ALA A 351 -14.24 11.26 -3.30
C ALA A 351 -13.86 11.41 -4.79
N LEU A 352 -14.69 10.86 -5.69
CA LEU A 352 -14.42 10.91 -7.14
C LEU A 352 -14.46 12.35 -7.68
N ALA A 353 -15.39 13.17 -7.19
CA ALA A 353 -15.50 14.57 -7.59
C ALA A 353 -14.28 15.37 -7.14
N GLY A 354 -13.80 15.12 -5.91
CA GLY A 354 -12.54 15.66 -5.40
C GLY A 354 -11.32 15.26 -6.24
N LEU A 355 -11.21 13.98 -6.63
CA LEU A 355 -10.11 13.50 -7.48
C LEU A 355 -10.07 14.22 -8.84
N ILE A 356 -11.21 14.41 -9.49
CA ILE A 356 -11.28 15.12 -10.77
C ILE A 356 -10.97 16.61 -10.59
N ALA A 357 -11.52 17.25 -9.55
CA ALA A 357 -11.24 18.65 -9.25
C ALA A 357 -9.74 18.87 -9.02
N GLY A 358 -9.13 18.11 -8.10
CA GLY A 358 -7.69 18.18 -7.81
C GLY A 358 -6.82 17.87 -9.03
N ALA A 359 -7.23 16.90 -9.85
CA ALA A 359 -6.56 16.58 -11.10
C ALA A 359 -6.51 17.73 -12.12
N SER A 360 -7.50 18.63 -12.07
CA SER A 360 -7.61 19.80 -12.97
C SER A 360 -6.82 21.03 -12.47
N ILE A 361 -6.48 21.09 -11.18
CA ILE A 361 -5.83 22.24 -10.54
C ILE A 361 -4.47 22.58 -11.17
N PRO A 362 -3.52 21.63 -11.36
CA PRO A 362 -2.22 21.96 -11.94
C PRO A 362 -2.32 22.56 -13.36
N LEU A 363 -3.25 22.07 -14.17
CA LEU A 363 -3.49 22.60 -15.52
C LEU A 363 -4.07 24.02 -15.47
N ALA A 364 -5.05 24.26 -14.59
CA ALA A 364 -5.65 25.57 -14.43
C ALA A 364 -4.64 26.60 -13.88
N LEU A 365 -3.84 26.19 -12.89
CA LEU A 365 -2.75 26.99 -12.32
C LEU A 365 -1.72 27.38 -13.37
N SER A 366 -1.25 26.43 -14.19
CA SER A 366 -0.31 26.74 -15.27
C SER A 366 -0.88 27.79 -16.24
N LYS A 367 -2.12 27.62 -16.72
CA LYS A 367 -2.73 28.60 -17.64
C LYS A 367 -2.86 30.00 -17.04
N VAL A 368 -3.31 30.08 -15.78
CA VAL A 368 -3.53 31.37 -15.10
C VAL A 368 -2.20 32.04 -14.73
N SER A 369 -1.21 31.27 -14.26
CA SER A 369 0.14 31.77 -13.99
C SER A 369 0.78 32.35 -15.26
N ASN A 370 0.66 31.66 -16.39
CA ASN A 370 1.15 32.15 -17.69
C ASN A 370 0.49 33.45 -18.11
N LEU A 371 -0.81 33.59 -17.82
CA LEU A 371 -1.56 34.81 -18.08
C LEU A 371 -1.07 35.96 -17.19
N CYS A 372 -0.86 35.72 -15.89
CA CYS A 372 -0.33 36.70 -14.96
C CYS A 372 1.05 37.20 -15.38
N VAL A 373 1.93 36.31 -15.83
CA VAL A 373 3.24 36.67 -16.38
C VAL A 373 3.11 37.52 -17.64
N LYS A 374 2.20 37.15 -18.56
CA LYS A 374 1.96 37.89 -19.81
C LYS A 374 1.46 39.32 -19.57
N TYR A 375 0.67 39.53 -18.53
CA TYR A 375 0.13 40.85 -18.16
C TYR A 375 0.98 41.60 -17.11
N HIS A 376 2.20 41.15 -16.85
CA HIS A 376 3.12 41.78 -15.89
C HIS A 376 2.51 42.00 -14.48
N ILE A 377 1.73 41.04 -14.00
CA ILE A 377 1.13 41.07 -12.66
C ILE A 377 2.21 40.80 -11.60
N THR A 378 2.13 41.49 -10.46
CA THR A 378 3.07 41.31 -9.35
C THR A 378 2.97 39.91 -8.72
N ALA A 379 4.04 39.43 -8.09
CA ALA A 379 4.11 38.09 -7.50
C ALA A 379 3.02 37.84 -6.45
N THR A 380 2.80 38.80 -5.53
CA THR A 380 1.75 38.68 -4.49
C THR A 380 0.35 38.57 -5.11
N MET A 381 0.04 39.38 -6.13
CA MET A 381 -1.25 39.30 -6.82
C MET A 381 -1.39 37.98 -7.59
N THR A 382 -0.30 37.48 -8.18
CA THR A 382 -0.28 36.17 -8.85
C THR A 382 -0.60 35.04 -7.87
N ASN A 383 -0.05 35.06 -6.65
CA ASN A 383 -0.35 34.06 -5.62
C ASN A 383 -1.79 34.15 -5.11
N ILE A 384 -2.36 35.35 -4.97
CA ILE A 384 -3.79 35.51 -4.60
C ILE A 384 -4.70 34.95 -5.69
N VAL A 385 -4.45 35.32 -6.95
CA VAL A 385 -5.24 34.87 -8.11
C VAL A 385 -5.12 33.36 -8.30
N CYS A 386 -3.91 32.81 -8.13
CA CYS A 386 -3.68 31.39 -8.28
C CYS A 386 -4.17 30.56 -7.09
N GLY A 387 -3.90 30.98 -5.86
CA GLY A 387 -4.26 30.23 -4.65
C GLY A 387 -5.76 30.30 -4.37
N GLY A 388 -6.32 31.52 -4.34
CA GLY A 388 -7.74 31.73 -4.08
C GLY A 388 -8.60 31.60 -5.34
N GLY A 389 -8.23 32.35 -6.38
CA GLY A 389 -9.05 32.49 -7.59
C GLY A 389 -9.22 31.18 -8.36
N VAL A 390 -8.13 30.46 -8.63
CA VAL A 390 -8.19 29.19 -9.39
C VAL A 390 -8.96 28.12 -8.61
N GLY A 391 -8.75 28.01 -7.30
CA GLY A 391 -9.49 27.06 -6.46
C GLY A 391 -11.00 27.28 -6.51
N ILE A 392 -11.44 28.54 -6.33
CA ILE A 392 -12.86 28.91 -6.42
C ILE A 392 -13.40 28.67 -7.84
N MET A 393 -12.65 29.05 -8.88
CA MET A 393 -13.06 28.87 -10.27
C MET A 393 -13.28 27.40 -10.64
N VAL A 394 -12.34 26.51 -10.25
CA VAL A 394 -12.46 25.07 -10.51
C VAL A 394 -13.65 24.48 -9.73
N GLY A 395 -13.80 24.81 -8.45
CA GLY A 395 -14.93 24.37 -7.64
C GLY A 395 -16.28 24.84 -8.19
N MET A 396 -16.38 26.10 -8.59
CA MET A 396 -17.60 26.66 -9.18
C MET A 396 -17.89 26.05 -10.56
N PHE A 397 -16.87 25.78 -11.37
CA PHE A 397 -17.06 25.08 -12.65
C PHE A 397 -17.62 23.67 -12.45
N MET A 398 -17.10 22.92 -11.48
CA MET A 398 -17.62 21.58 -11.10
C MET A 398 -19.07 21.63 -10.63
N HIS A 399 -19.45 22.71 -9.94
CA HIS A 399 -20.82 22.98 -9.51
C HIS A 399 -21.75 23.29 -10.69
N LEU A 400 -21.42 24.32 -11.49
CA LEU A 400 -22.26 24.82 -12.58
C LEU A 400 -22.44 23.80 -13.72
N SER A 401 -21.43 22.95 -13.95
CA SER A 401 -21.50 21.87 -14.94
C SER A 401 -22.33 20.67 -14.48
N SER A 402 -22.81 20.62 -13.23
CA SER A 402 -23.42 19.45 -12.58
C SER A 402 -22.52 18.19 -12.56
N ALA A 403 -21.22 18.34 -12.86
CA ALA A 403 -20.27 17.24 -12.90
C ALA A 403 -20.09 16.63 -11.51
N ALA A 404 -19.97 17.46 -10.47
CA ALA A 404 -19.83 17.00 -9.09
C ALA A 404 -21.01 16.10 -8.64
N SER A 405 -22.24 16.53 -8.94
CA SER A 405 -23.45 15.78 -8.59
C SER A 405 -23.57 14.48 -9.40
N THR A 406 -23.22 14.51 -10.69
CA THR A 406 -23.22 13.32 -11.55
C THR A 406 -22.21 12.26 -11.07
N LEU A 407 -21.01 12.70 -10.68
CA LEU A 407 -19.99 11.82 -10.11
C LEU A 407 -20.41 11.22 -8.77
N SER A 408 -21.08 12.00 -7.93
CA SER A 408 -21.65 11.51 -6.66
C SER A 408 -22.66 10.40 -6.89
N ILE A 409 -23.59 10.57 -7.85
CA ILE A 409 -24.55 9.54 -8.26
C ILE A 409 -23.83 8.27 -8.73
N PHE A 410 -22.80 8.42 -9.56
CA PHE A 410 -22.02 7.28 -10.05
C PHE A 410 -21.36 6.51 -8.90
N THR A 411 -20.74 7.20 -7.94
CA THR A 411 -20.20 6.56 -6.73
C THR A 411 -21.30 5.80 -5.95
N GLY A 412 -22.50 6.36 -5.85
CA GLY A 412 -23.66 5.69 -5.24
C GLY A 412 -24.07 4.42 -5.97
N TRP A 413 -24.07 4.42 -7.31
CA TRP A 413 -24.36 3.22 -8.11
C TRP A 413 -23.31 2.14 -7.92
N VAL A 414 -22.01 2.50 -7.92
CA VAL A 414 -20.92 1.57 -7.63
C VAL A 414 -21.13 0.90 -6.27
N ARG A 415 -21.48 1.67 -5.23
CA ARG A 415 -21.81 1.11 -3.91
C ARG A 415 -23.01 0.17 -3.93
N CYS A 416 -24.10 0.55 -4.59
CA CYS A 416 -25.30 -0.29 -4.70
C CYS A 416 -24.98 -1.63 -5.39
N LEU A 417 -24.17 -1.59 -6.45
CA LEU A 417 -23.72 -2.78 -7.18
C LEU A 417 -22.86 -3.68 -6.28
N ILE A 418 -21.87 -3.11 -5.59
CA ILE A 418 -21.02 -3.85 -4.65
C ILE A 418 -21.86 -4.53 -3.57
N ARG A 419 -22.81 -3.81 -2.97
CA ARG A 419 -23.68 -4.32 -1.89
C ARG A 419 -24.86 -5.16 -2.37
N TRP A 420 -24.98 -5.38 -3.68
CA TRP A 420 -26.09 -6.11 -4.29
C TRP A 420 -27.47 -5.56 -3.85
N ARG A 421 -27.61 -4.23 -3.92
CA ARG A 421 -28.83 -3.46 -3.61
C ARG A 421 -29.45 -2.87 -4.88
N ARG A 422 -30.76 -2.59 -4.81
CA ARG A 422 -31.47 -1.90 -5.89
C ARG A 422 -30.92 -0.48 -6.07
N ILE A 423 -30.68 -0.08 -7.31
CA ILE A 423 -30.19 1.26 -7.63
C ILE A 423 -31.30 2.28 -7.39
N THR A 424 -31.00 3.36 -6.67
CA THR A 424 -31.88 4.50 -6.50
C THR A 424 -31.95 5.32 -7.79
N ILE A 425 -33.16 5.64 -8.25
CA ILE A 425 -33.38 6.50 -9.43
C ILE A 425 -33.31 7.96 -8.97
N PRO A 426 -32.31 8.75 -9.39
CA PRO A 426 -32.24 10.15 -9.02
C PRO A 426 -33.27 10.98 -9.80
N GLU A 427 -33.90 11.96 -9.14
CA GLU A 427 -34.76 12.98 -9.78
C GLU A 427 -33.94 14.08 -10.45
N THR A 428 -33.03 13.73 -11.35
CA THR A 428 -32.17 14.68 -12.06
C THR A 428 -32.05 14.37 -13.56
N ASN A 429 -31.24 15.18 -14.27
CA ASN A 429 -30.88 15.11 -15.69
C ASN A 429 -31.39 13.91 -16.49
N ALA A 430 -32.09 14.18 -17.59
CA ALA A 430 -32.76 13.16 -18.42
C ALA A 430 -31.87 11.98 -18.81
N GLN A 431 -30.59 12.19 -19.15
CA GLN A 431 -29.67 11.11 -19.52
C GLN A 431 -29.35 10.16 -18.36
N VAL A 432 -29.04 10.69 -17.17
CA VAL A 432 -28.75 9.89 -15.97
C VAL A 432 -29.98 9.08 -15.58
N ARG A 433 -31.17 9.69 -15.68
CA ARG A 433 -32.44 9.01 -15.41
C ARG A 433 -32.72 7.86 -16.38
N ILE A 434 -32.43 8.02 -17.68
CA ILE A 434 -32.59 6.94 -18.69
C ILE A 434 -31.69 5.75 -18.36
N VAL A 435 -30.41 6.00 -18.06
CA VAL A 435 -29.44 4.95 -17.70
C VAL A 435 -29.88 4.25 -16.40
N ALA A 436 -30.26 5.02 -15.37
CA ALA A 436 -30.75 4.47 -14.10
C ALA A 436 -32.00 3.60 -14.31
N SER A 437 -32.96 4.06 -15.11
CA SER A 437 -34.20 3.33 -15.39
C SER A 437 -33.92 2.00 -16.11
N THR A 438 -32.97 2.00 -17.04
CA THR A 438 -32.54 0.79 -17.75
C THR A 438 -31.88 -0.19 -16.81
N LEU A 439 -30.99 0.27 -15.93
CA LEU A 439 -30.34 -0.58 -14.92
C LEU A 439 -31.34 -1.16 -13.92
N VAL A 440 -32.28 -0.34 -13.44
CA VAL A 440 -33.34 -0.79 -12.53
C VAL A 440 -34.26 -1.80 -13.22
N TYR A 441 -34.57 -1.60 -14.50
CA TYR A 441 -35.30 -2.59 -15.29
C TYR A 441 -34.56 -3.92 -15.38
N LEU A 442 -33.24 -3.90 -15.66
CA LEU A 442 -32.42 -5.12 -15.67
C LEU A 442 -32.38 -5.79 -14.28
N GLN A 443 -32.27 -5.02 -13.20
CA GLN A 443 -32.34 -5.53 -11.83
C GLN A 443 -33.70 -6.15 -11.50
N GLN A 444 -34.79 -5.59 -12.04
CA GLN A 444 -36.14 -6.14 -11.90
C GLN A 444 -36.28 -7.46 -12.64
N VAL A 445 -35.79 -7.55 -13.88
CA VAL A 445 -35.74 -8.81 -14.66
C VAL A 445 -34.98 -9.89 -13.89
N TRP A 446 -33.84 -9.54 -13.28
CA TRP A 446 -33.09 -10.45 -12.42
C TRP A 446 -33.89 -10.89 -11.18
N TYR A 447 -34.55 -9.94 -10.50
CA TYR A 447 -35.35 -10.22 -9.32
C TYR A 447 -36.50 -11.18 -9.64
N ASP A 448 -37.22 -10.95 -10.74
CA ASP A 448 -38.35 -11.77 -11.17
C ASP A 448 -37.88 -13.19 -11.56
N PHE A 449 -36.74 -13.28 -12.27
CA PHE A 449 -36.11 -14.57 -12.58
C PHE A 449 -35.71 -15.33 -11.31
N ALA A 450 -35.06 -14.66 -10.36
CA ALA A 450 -34.59 -15.26 -9.12
C ALA A 450 -35.72 -15.62 -8.15
N SER A 451 -36.87 -14.94 -8.24
CA SER A 451 -38.08 -15.19 -7.44
C SER A 451 -38.97 -16.30 -8.00
N SER A 452 -38.60 -16.90 -9.14
CA SER A 452 -39.32 -18.04 -9.71
C SER A 452 -39.23 -19.29 -8.83
N PRO A 453 -40.35 -19.91 -8.42
CA PRO A 453 -40.38 -20.99 -7.41
C PRO A 453 -39.43 -22.16 -7.68
N SER A 454 -39.19 -22.49 -8.95
CA SER A 454 -38.32 -23.60 -9.37
C SER A 454 -36.82 -23.31 -9.16
N VAL A 455 -36.42 -22.03 -9.22
CA VAL A 455 -35.01 -21.61 -9.16
C VAL A 455 -34.65 -21.15 -7.74
N THR A 456 -35.58 -20.47 -7.06
CA THR A 456 -35.33 -19.81 -5.76
C THR A 456 -34.87 -20.78 -4.68
N LYS A 457 -35.48 -21.97 -4.58
CA LYS A 457 -35.18 -22.94 -3.50
C LYS A 457 -33.77 -23.53 -3.61
N PHE A 458 -33.25 -23.67 -4.83
CA PHE A 458 -31.96 -24.31 -5.10
C PHE A 458 -30.82 -23.29 -5.19
N VAL A 459 -31.05 -22.15 -5.85
CA VAL A 459 -29.98 -21.21 -6.24
C VAL A 459 -29.90 -19.99 -5.31
N TYR A 460 -30.99 -19.56 -4.67
CA TYR A 460 -31.03 -18.28 -3.95
C TYR A 460 -31.31 -18.44 -2.45
N THR A 461 -31.12 -17.35 -1.69
CA THR A 461 -31.39 -17.27 -0.24
C THR A 461 -32.73 -16.54 -0.01
N GLN A 462 -33.54 -16.99 0.95
CA GLN A 462 -34.98 -16.68 0.99
C GLN A 462 -35.45 -15.58 1.96
N ASP A 463 -34.56 -14.90 2.68
CA ASP A 463 -34.92 -13.74 3.51
C ASP A 463 -34.42 -12.45 2.85
N LEU A 464 -35.23 -11.86 1.96
CA LEU A 464 -34.87 -10.63 1.26
C LEU A 464 -35.68 -9.45 1.79
N GLN A 465 -34.98 -8.44 2.30
CA GLN A 465 -35.56 -7.12 2.53
C GLN A 465 -35.91 -6.46 1.19
N SER A 466 -36.88 -5.53 1.19
CA SER A 466 -37.43 -4.92 -0.02
C SER A 466 -36.40 -4.22 -0.93
N ASN A 467 -35.28 -3.75 -0.37
CA ASN A 467 -34.25 -2.99 -1.09
C ASN A 467 -33.07 -3.85 -1.58
N GLU A 468 -33.09 -5.16 -1.31
CA GLU A 468 -31.97 -6.05 -1.57
C GLU A 468 -32.25 -6.99 -2.75
N LEU A 469 -31.21 -7.32 -3.51
CA LEU A 469 -31.32 -8.22 -4.66
C LEU A 469 -30.93 -9.65 -4.27
N PRO A 470 -31.61 -10.68 -4.78
CA PRO A 470 -31.25 -12.07 -4.49
C PRO A 470 -29.84 -12.39 -4.99
N ILE A 471 -29.00 -12.92 -4.09
CA ILE A 471 -27.62 -13.34 -4.38
C ILE A 471 -27.60 -14.86 -4.59
N PRO A 472 -27.06 -15.36 -5.72
CA PRO A 472 -26.86 -16.78 -5.96
C PRO A 472 -25.91 -17.41 -4.93
N ARG A 473 -26.24 -18.63 -4.49
CA ARG A 473 -25.36 -19.45 -3.64
C ARG A 473 -24.05 -19.76 -4.37
N GLY A 474 -22.95 -19.68 -3.64
CA GLY A 474 -21.60 -19.94 -4.15
C GLY A 474 -20.94 -18.74 -4.83
N LEU A 475 -21.67 -17.64 -5.04
CA LEU A 475 -21.09 -16.42 -5.59
C LEU A 475 -20.09 -15.80 -4.60
N GLY A 476 -20.35 -15.91 -3.29
CA GLY A 476 -19.38 -15.51 -2.27
C GLY A 476 -18.13 -16.37 -2.30
N LEU A 477 -18.26 -17.69 -2.54
CA LEU A 477 -17.11 -18.58 -2.72
C LEU A 477 -16.19 -18.10 -3.86
N VAL A 478 -16.78 -17.73 -4.99
CA VAL A 478 -16.03 -17.19 -6.14
C VAL A 478 -15.34 -15.88 -5.78
N TYR A 479 -16.03 -14.95 -5.12
CA TYR A 479 -15.42 -13.68 -4.68
C TYR A 479 -14.26 -13.88 -3.71
N GLY A 480 -14.38 -14.78 -2.74
CA GLY A 480 -13.29 -15.08 -1.81
C GLY A 480 -12.05 -15.60 -2.53
N CYS A 481 -12.24 -16.50 -3.52
CA CYS A 481 -11.14 -16.98 -4.35
C CYS A 481 -10.52 -15.88 -5.21
N ILE A 482 -11.34 -14.99 -5.79
CA ILE A 482 -10.85 -13.85 -6.58
C ILE A 482 -10.05 -12.88 -5.70
N PHE A 483 -10.44 -12.66 -4.45
CA PHE A 483 -9.71 -11.80 -3.52
C PHE A 483 -8.31 -12.35 -3.23
N VAL A 484 -8.19 -13.62 -2.87
CA VAL A 484 -6.89 -14.26 -2.62
C VAL A 484 -6.02 -14.27 -3.88
N TYR A 485 -6.57 -14.65 -5.03
CA TYR A 485 -5.83 -14.67 -6.29
C TYR A 485 -5.41 -13.27 -6.75
N GLY A 486 -6.33 -12.31 -6.71
CA GLY A 486 -6.09 -10.93 -7.09
C GLY A 486 -5.04 -10.27 -6.19
N SER A 487 -5.04 -10.58 -4.89
CA SER A 487 -4.03 -10.05 -3.98
C SER A 487 -2.63 -10.56 -4.31
N LYS A 488 -2.48 -11.85 -4.65
CA LYS A 488 -1.18 -12.42 -5.10
C LYS A 488 -0.62 -11.78 -6.36
N ILE A 489 -1.48 -11.35 -7.29
CA ILE A 489 -1.08 -10.74 -8.57
C ILE A 489 -1.01 -9.20 -8.48
N GLY A 490 -1.25 -8.63 -7.29
CA GLY A 490 -1.15 -7.18 -7.07
C GLY A 490 -2.37 -6.38 -7.51
N TRP A 491 -3.52 -7.03 -7.74
CA TRP A 491 -4.80 -6.35 -7.99
C TRP A 491 -5.38 -5.67 -6.75
N TYR A 492 -4.92 -6.07 -5.56
CA TYR A 492 -5.39 -5.51 -4.30
C TYR A 492 -5.39 -3.98 -4.31
N HIS A 493 -4.21 -3.42 -4.53
CA HIS A 493 -4.01 -1.98 -4.50
C HIS A 493 -4.60 -1.26 -5.72
N SER A 494 -4.59 -1.93 -6.88
CA SER A 494 -5.04 -1.31 -8.14
C SER A 494 -6.56 -1.32 -8.31
N ILE A 495 -7.27 -2.24 -7.65
CA ILE A 495 -8.70 -2.49 -7.86
C ILE A 495 -9.45 -2.59 -6.52
N PHE A 496 -9.09 -3.53 -5.64
CA PHE A 496 -9.88 -3.81 -4.44
C PHE A 496 -9.89 -2.64 -3.47
N LEU A 497 -8.73 -2.07 -3.17
CA LEU A 497 -8.61 -0.93 -2.26
C LEU A 497 -9.42 0.30 -2.74
N PRO A 498 -9.29 0.77 -4.00
CA PRO A 498 -10.16 1.81 -4.53
C PRO A 498 -11.65 1.51 -4.39
N LEU A 499 -12.07 0.27 -4.65
CA LEU A 499 -13.48 -0.12 -4.53
C LEU A 499 -13.95 -0.13 -3.07
N ILE A 500 -13.13 -0.60 -2.12
CA ILE A 500 -13.41 -0.53 -0.69
C ILE A 500 -13.61 0.94 -0.27
N MET A 501 -12.71 1.83 -0.70
CA MET A 501 -12.82 3.27 -0.38
C MET A 501 -14.06 3.92 -0.98
N LEU A 502 -14.40 3.63 -2.25
CA LEU A 502 -15.63 4.14 -2.87
C LEU A 502 -16.88 3.57 -2.19
N GLU A 503 -16.84 2.31 -1.75
CA GLU A 503 -17.92 1.71 -0.98
C GLU A 503 -18.12 2.40 0.37
N MET A 504 -17.04 2.83 1.02
CA MET A 504 -17.07 3.53 2.31
C MET A 504 -17.37 5.03 2.17
N ASP A 505 -17.14 5.63 1.01
CA ASP A 505 -17.43 7.05 0.76
C ASP A 505 -18.89 7.39 1.13
N SER A 506 -19.17 8.53 1.76
CA SER A 506 -20.54 8.95 2.12
C SER A 506 -21.37 7.96 2.96
N SER A 507 -20.80 6.93 3.55
CA SER A 507 -21.59 5.95 4.30
C SER A 507 -21.86 6.41 5.75
N THR A 508 -23.08 6.17 6.28
CA THR A 508 -23.53 6.66 7.60
C THR A 508 -23.98 5.55 8.54
N GLY A 509 -23.73 5.75 9.84
CA GLY A 509 -24.20 4.86 10.90
C GLY A 509 -23.74 3.41 10.68
N GLN A 510 -24.68 2.47 10.69
CA GLN A 510 -24.39 1.04 10.45
C GLN A 510 -23.98 0.74 8.99
N ASN A 511 -24.30 1.63 8.04
CA ASN A 511 -23.87 1.48 6.64
C ASN A 511 -22.42 1.96 6.43
N ALA A 512 -21.77 2.55 7.44
CA ALA A 512 -20.40 3.08 7.39
C ALA A 512 -19.33 2.00 7.13
N ALA A 513 -19.67 0.75 7.39
CA ALA A 513 -18.85 -0.41 7.15
C ALA A 513 -19.00 -0.91 5.69
N SER A 514 -18.00 -1.61 5.16
CA SER A 514 -17.90 -2.08 3.78
C SER A 514 -18.07 -3.61 3.67
N LEU A 515 -18.80 -4.07 2.65
CA LEU A 515 -18.88 -5.49 2.30
C LEU A 515 -17.51 -5.98 1.83
N LEU A 516 -16.87 -5.26 0.90
CA LEU A 516 -15.54 -5.63 0.41
C LEU A 516 -14.49 -5.57 1.52
N GLY A 517 -14.64 -4.67 2.49
CA GLY A 517 -13.80 -4.60 3.68
C GLY A 517 -13.97 -5.80 4.62
N ALA A 518 -15.20 -6.31 4.78
CA ALA A 518 -15.42 -7.57 5.51
C ALA A 518 -14.79 -8.77 4.79
N ILE A 519 -14.90 -8.80 3.45
CA ILE A 519 -14.26 -9.84 2.64
C ILE A 519 -12.75 -9.75 2.78
N ASP A 520 -12.17 -8.55 2.71
CA ASP A 520 -10.73 -8.33 2.88
C ASP A 520 -10.20 -8.87 4.21
N GLU A 521 -10.83 -8.45 5.32
CA GLU A 521 -10.47 -8.90 6.68
C GLU A 521 -10.55 -10.43 6.81
N CYS A 522 -11.61 -11.06 6.30
CA CYS A 522 -11.76 -12.51 6.42
C CYS A 522 -10.86 -13.29 5.46
N THR A 523 -10.69 -12.84 4.21
CA THR A 523 -10.02 -13.62 3.16
C THR A 523 -8.51 -13.43 3.13
N LEU A 524 -8.01 -12.26 3.50
CA LEU A 524 -6.58 -11.96 3.50
C LEU A 524 -6.03 -12.04 4.92
N VAL A 525 -6.56 -11.21 5.83
CA VAL A 525 -6.02 -11.08 7.20
C VAL A 525 -6.20 -12.38 8.00
N MET A 526 -7.43 -12.89 8.11
CA MET A 526 -7.71 -14.08 8.93
C MET A 526 -7.16 -15.37 8.32
N VAL A 527 -7.15 -15.49 6.99
CA VAL A 527 -6.50 -16.63 6.31
C VAL A 527 -5.00 -16.62 6.58
N CYS A 528 -4.34 -15.45 6.43
CA CYS A 528 -2.91 -15.29 6.72
C CYS A 528 -2.60 -15.63 8.18
N ALA A 529 -3.40 -15.11 9.13
CA ALA A 529 -3.26 -15.38 10.55
C ALA A 529 -3.36 -16.89 10.86
N GLY A 530 -4.29 -17.62 10.24
CA GLY A 530 -4.43 -19.06 10.43
C GLY A 530 -3.24 -19.86 9.88
N ILE A 531 -2.72 -19.48 8.70
CA ILE A 531 -1.51 -20.10 8.12
C ILE A 531 -0.29 -19.85 9.01
N CYS A 532 -0.08 -18.60 9.45
CA CYS A 532 1.02 -18.24 10.33
C CYS A 532 0.94 -18.99 11.67
N THR A 533 -0.26 -19.13 12.22
CA THR A 533 -0.49 -19.93 13.44
C THR A 533 -0.16 -21.40 13.22
N GLY A 534 -0.54 -21.98 12.08
CA GLY A 534 -0.21 -23.37 11.75
C GLY A 534 1.31 -23.60 11.65
N ASN A 535 2.02 -22.64 11.05
CA ASN A 535 3.48 -22.65 10.98
C ASN A 535 4.16 -22.44 12.34
N LEU A 536 3.53 -21.72 13.27
CA LEU A 536 4.03 -21.57 14.64
C LEU A 536 3.85 -22.86 15.46
N LEU A 537 2.69 -23.51 15.33
CA LEU A 537 2.37 -24.73 16.09
C LEU A 537 3.16 -25.95 15.60
N PHE A 538 3.32 -26.08 14.27
CA PHE A 538 4.07 -27.16 13.65
C PHE A 538 5.05 -26.57 12.64
N PRO A 539 6.21 -26.07 13.10
CA PRO A 539 7.20 -25.46 12.23
C PRO A 539 7.75 -26.47 11.24
N HIS A 540 7.82 -26.02 9.99
CA HIS A 540 8.28 -26.85 8.90
C HIS A 540 9.82 -26.96 8.94
N HIS A 541 10.36 -28.19 8.87
CA HIS A 541 11.78 -28.46 9.12
C HIS A 541 12.77 -27.89 8.07
N ARG A 542 12.26 -27.41 6.92
CA ARG A 542 13.02 -26.69 5.87
C ARG A 542 12.99 -25.15 6.02
N LEU A 543 12.31 -24.63 7.03
CA LEU A 543 12.05 -23.19 7.23
C LEU A 543 12.70 -22.71 8.54
N GLY A 544 13.99 -22.99 8.70
CA GLY A 544 14.79 -22.79 9.92
C GLY A 544 14.78 -21.38 10.52
N GLY A 545 14.27 -20.37 9.81
CA GLY A 545 14.16 -18.98 10.29
C GLY A 545 12.74 -18.37 10.39
N ASN A 546 11.64 -19.10 10.16
CA ASN A 546 10.32 -18.47 9.92
C ASN A 546 9.35 -18.37 11.12
N THR A 547 9.70 -18.83 12.32
CA THR A 547 8.82 -18.71 13.50
C THR A 547 8.72 -17.26 13.99
N SER A 548 9.82 -16.49 13.96
CA SER A 548 9.82 -15.06 14.28
C SER A 548 8.96 -14.27 13.29
N LEU A 549 9.10 -14.54 12.00
CA LEU A 549 8.30 -13.95 10.92
C LEU A 549 6.81 -14.30 11.06
N SER A 550 6.48 -15.58 11.30
CA SER A 550 5.09 -16.03 11.48
C SER A 550 4.45 -15.44 12.73
N TRP A 551 5.21 -15.27 13.82
CA TRP A 551 4.73 -14.61 15.03
C TRP A 551 4.46 -13.13 14.81
N GLN A 552 5.38 -12.43 14.15
CA GLN A 552 5.20 -11.03 13.80
C GLN A 552 4.00 -10.84 12.86
N ALA A 553 3.86 -11.72 11.86
CA ALA A 553 2.72 -11.75 10.96
C ALA A 553 1.40 -11.97 11.69
N LEU A 554 1.31 -12.97 12.57
CA LEU A 554 0.11 -13.23 13.36
C LEU A 554 -0.28 -12.00 14.20
N LYS A 555 0.69 -11.39 14.88
CA LYS A 555 0.46 -10.19 15.70
C LYS A 555 -0.03 -9.02 14.85
N THR A 556 0.62 -8.73 13.73
CA THR A 556 0.26 -7.60 12.85
C THR A 556 -1.09 -7.82 12.19
N ASN A 557 -1.41 -9.04 11.74
CA ASN A 557 -2.72 -9.34 11.16
C ASN A 557 -3.84 -9.11 12.19
N ILE A 558 -3.72 -9.61 13.42
CA ILE A 558 -4.77 -9.45 14.45
C ILE A 558 -4.89 -8.00 14.95
N LEU A 559 -3.77 -7.31 15.18
CA LEU A 559 -3.75 -5.99 15.81
C LEU A 559 -3.86 -4.82 14.82
N CYS A 560 -3.55 -5.04 13.55
CA CYS A 560 -3.50 -3.97 12.55
C CYS A 560 -4.28 -4.28 11.28
N GLY A 561 -4.71 -5.53 11.06
CA GLY A 561 -5.39 -5.91 9.81
C GLY A 561 -4.47 -5.83 8.58
N ASP A 562 -3.17 -6.10 8.77
CA ASP A 562 -2.15 -5.94 7.72
C ASP A 562 -1.08 -7.05 7.78
N PHE A 563 -0.16 -7.04 6.82
CA PHE A 563 0.95 -7.99 6.65
C PHE A 563 0.48 -9.37 6.20
N ILE A 564 -0.37 -9.37 5.18
CA ILE A 564 -1.01 -10.55 4.59
C ILE A 564 -0.04 -11.36 3.71
N GLU A 565 1.02 -10.74 3.19
CA GLU A 565 2.00 -11.36 2.30
C GLU A 565 2.86 -12.41 2.99
N ALA A 566 2.94 -12.37 4.32
CA ALA A 566 3.70 -13.34 5.11
C ALA A 566 3.25 -14.79 4.89
N CYS A 567 1.99 -15.02 4.47
CA CYS A 567 1.50 -16.37 4.18
C CYS A 567 1.78 -16.86 2.76
N TYR A 568 2.10 -15.98 1.80
CA TYR A 568 2.29 -16.33 0.40
C TYR A 568 3.40 -17.36 0.14
N PRO A 569 4.58 -17.28 0.78
CA PRO A 569 5.59 -18.33 0.67
C PRO A 569 5.06 -19.72 1.02
N SER A 570 4.24 -19.81 2.07
CA SER A 570 3.67 -21.08 2.53
C SER A 570 2.64 -21.62 1.54
N MET A 571 1.85 -20.74 0.94
CA MET A 571 0.89 -21.10 -0.11
C MET A 571 1.57 -21.51 -1.42
N GLU A 572 2.69 -20.89 -1.81
CA GLU A 572 3.40 -21.23 -3.05
C GLU A 572 4.15 -22.56 -2.92
N LYS A 573 4.74 -22.82 -1.75
CA LYS A 573 5.50 -24.05 -1.47
C LYS A 573 4.61 -25.30 -1.32
N SER A 574 3.42 -25.16 -0.72
CA SER A 574 2.52 -26.28 -0.45
C SER A 574 1.18 -26.12 -1.14
N ARG A 575 0.88 -27.04 -2.06
CA ARG A 575 -0.44 -27.10 -2.74
C ARG A 575 -1.57 -27.29 -1.74
N LEU A 576 -1.35 -28.02 -0.65
CA LEU A 576 -2.37 -28.25 0.36
C LEU A 576 -2.69 -26.96 1.15
N ILE A 577 -1.66 -26.19 1.54
CA ILE A 577 -1.83 -24.88 2.18
C ILE A 577 -2.55 -23.93 1.22
N ASN A 578 -2.16 -23.93 -0.06
CA ASN A 578 -2.81 -23.10 -1.07
C ASN A 578 -4.30 -23.41 -1.20
N VAL A 579 -4.67 -24.68 -1.39
CA VAL A 579 -6.06 -25.12 -1.52
C VAL A 579 -6.85 -24.79 -0.25
N ALA A 580 -6.28 -25.04 0.93
CA ALA A 580 -6.92 -24.70 2.20
C ALA A 580 -7.19 -23.20 2.33
N ALA A 581 -6.26 -22.35 1.90
CA ALA A 581 -6.43 -20.91 1.92
C ALA A 581 -7.55 -20.43 0.97
N TYR A 582 -7.63 -20.97 -0.25
CA TYR A 582 -8.72 -20.66 -1.18
C TYR A 582 -10.07 -21.15 -0.65
N LEU A 583 -10.14 -22.34 -0.06
CA LEU A 583 -11.36 -22.86 0.56
C LEU A 583 -11.78 -22.01 1.78
N ALA A 584 -10.82 -21.63 2.62
CA ALA A 584 -11.05 -20.76 3.77
C ALA A 584 -11.64 -19.41 3.34
N ALA A 585 -11.04 -18.76 2.35
CA ALA A 585 -11.50 -17.50 1.80
C ALA A 585 -12.88 -17.63 1.13
N GLY A 586 -13.09 -18.67 0.35
CA GLY A 586 -14.36 -18.89 -0.34
C GLY A 586 -15.52 -19.14 0.63
N ILE A 587 -15.34 -20.04 1.61
CA ILE A 587 -16.40 -20.40 2.56
C ILE A 587 -16.72 -19.23 3.50
N SER A 588 -15.72 -18.52 4.01
CA SER A 588 -15.96 -17.34 4.86
C SER A 588 -16.66 -16.21 4.10
N THR A 589 -16.29 -15.99 2.83
CA THR A 589 -16.94 -14.98 1.98
C THR A 589 -18.37 -15.36 1.63
N GLU A 590 -18.67 -16.65 1.42
CA GLU A 590 -20.05 -17.10 1.25
C GLU A 590 -20.91 -16.76 2.48
N VAL A 591 -20.39 -16.93 3.70
CA VAL A 591 -21.08 -16.53 4.92
C VAL A 591 -21.30 -15.01 4.95
N ILE A 592 -20.26 -14.22 4.68
CA ILE A 592 -20.33 -12.75 4.61
C ILE A 592 -21.40 -12.28 3.63
N VAL A 593 -21.37 -12.79 2.40
CA VAL A 593 -22.27 -12.35 1.33
C VAL A 593 -23.71 -12.76 1.62
N ARG A 594 -23.94 -13.95 2.19
CA ARG A 594 -25.30 -14.42 2.52
C ARG A 594 -25.92 -13.68 3.69
N GLN A 595 -25.12 -13.35 4.70
CA GLN A 595 -25.57 -12.56 5.86
C GLN A 595 -25.47 -11.05 5.61
N ARG A 596 -24.96 -10.63 4.43
CA ARG A 596 -24.66 -9.24 4.06
C ARG A 596 -23.89 -8.51 5.15
N LEU A 597 -22.85 -9.16 5.66
CA LEU A 597 -21.99 -8.60 6.69
C LEU A 597 -21.22 -7.42 6.10
N LEU A 598 -21.28 -6.29 6.80
CA LEU A 598 -20.47 -5.11 6.51
C LEU A 598 -19.43 -5.00 7.62
N SER A 599 -18.17 -4.75 7.28
CA SER A 599 -17.08 -4.49 8.22
C SER A 599 -16.03 -3.54 7.61
N SER A 600 -14.96 -3.19 8.33
CA SER A 600 -13.87 -2.38 7.76
C SER A 600 -12.65 -3.24 7.42
N ALA A 601 -11.99 -2.89 6.32
CA ALA A 601 -10.62 -3.31 6.02
C ALA A 601 -9.61 -2.51 6.87
N TYR A 602 -8.37 -2.98 6.97
CA TYR A 602 -7.24 -2.27 7.61
C TYR A 602 -7.52 -1.82 9.05
N MET A 603 -8.23 -2.67 9.81
CA MET A 603 -8.52 -2.40 11.21
C MET A 603 -8.08 -3.58 12.08
N PRO A 604 -7.74 -3.33 13.36
CA PRO A 604 -7.60 -4.40 14.33
C PRO A 604 -8.86 -5.28 14.32
N LEU A 605 -8.70 -6.60 14.31
CA LEU A 605 -9.82 -7.55 14.26
C LEU A 605 -10.93 -7.26 15.30
N PRO A 606 -10.62 -6.94 16.58
CA PRO A 606 -11.65 -6.59 17.55
C PRO A 606 -12.48 -5.36 17.15
N LEU A 607 -11.84 -4.38 16.52
CA LEU A 607 -12.49 -3.16 16.08
C LEU A 607 -13.29 -3.39 14.80
N SER A 608 -12.78 -4.22 13.87
CA SER A 608 -13.53 -4.70 12.70
C SER A 608 -14.83 -5.39 13.14
N ILE A 609 -14.76 -6.34 14.08
CA ILE A 609 -15.94 -7.02 14.66
C ILE A 609 -16.90 -6.01 15.32
N LEU A 610 -16.38 -5.04 16.07
CA LEU A 610 -17.20 -4.04 16.75
C LEU A 610 -17.94 -3.12 15.77
N MET A 611 -17.27 -2.75 14.67
CA MET A 611 -17.84 -1.89 13.63
C MET A 611 -18.87 -2.61 12.77
N SER A 612 -18.81 -3.94 12.71
CA SER A 612 -19.69 -4.74 11.88
C SER A 612 -21.18 -4.51 12.18
N ASN A 613 -22.02 -4.69 11.15
CA ASN A 613 -23.47 -4.66 11.30
C ASN A 613 -24.00 -5.87 12.10
N ASP A 614 -23.36 -7.03 11.97
CA ASP A 614 -23.61 -8.22 12.80
C ASP A 614 -22.29 -8.79 13.34
N ARG A 615 -22.08 -8.55 14.63
CA ARG A 615 -20.87 -8.95 15.37
C ARG A 615 -20.70 -10.47 15.38
N TRP A 616 -21.79 -11.22 15.54
CA TRP A 616 -21.74 -12.68 15.64
C TRP A 616 -21.49 -13.31 14.28
N GLY A 617 -22.13 -12.78 13.23
CA GLY A 617 -21.84 -13.15 11.86
C GLY A 617 -20.37 -12.91 11.50
N MET A 618 -19.81 -11.74 11.86
CA MET A 618 -18.40 -11.44 11.60
C MET A 618 -17.45 -12.37 12.37
N ILE A 619 -17.72 -12.63 13.65
CA ILE A 619 -16.95 -13.61 14.45
C ILE A 619 -16.98 -14.99 13.79
N ALA A 620 -18.15 -15.45 13.34
CA ALA A 620 -18.29 -16.74 12.69
C ALA A 620 -17.50 -16.80 11.38
N ALA A 621 -17.62 -15.79 10.52
CA ALA A 621 -16.88 -15.72 9.25
C ALA A 621 -15.36 -15.69 9.47
N SER A 622 -14.87 -14.85 10.37
CA SER A 622 -13.44 -14.77 10.73
C SER A 622 -12.92 -16.09 11.32
N SER A 623 -13.72 -16.75 12.17
CA SER A 623 -13.35 -18.03 12.77
C SER A 623 -13.27 -19.15 11.73
N ILE A 624 -14.19 -19.17 10.76
CA ILE A 624 -14.18 -20.13 9.65
C ILE A 624 -12.92 -19.94 8.80
N ALA A 625 -12.61 -18.69 8.41
CA ALA A 625 -11.41 -18.38 7.63
C ALA A 625 -10.13 -18.84 8.35
N PHE A 626 -10.01 -18.49 9.63
CA PHE A 626 -8.86 -18.85 10.45
C PHE A 626 -8.74 -20.37 10.65
N ALA A 627 -9.83 -21.05 11.01
CA ALA A 627 -9.80 -22.46 11.35
C ALA A 627 -9.47 -23.34 10.14
N ILE A 628 -10.06 -23.06 8.97
CA ILE A 628 -9.80 -23.85 7.76
C ILE A 628 -8.34 -23.70 7.32
N SER A 629 -7.80 -22.47 7.31
CA SER A 629 -6.43 -22.23 6.89
C SER A 629 -5.41 -22.78 7.91
N LEU A 630 -5.72 -22.69 9.21
CA LEU A 630 -4.95 -23.31 10.29
C LEU A 630 -4.87 -24.83 10.14
N VAL A 631 -6.02 -25.50 10.06
CA VAL A 631 -6.09 -26.97 9.97
C VAL A 631 -5.39 -27.46 8.70
N GLY A 632 -5.61 -26.80 7.56
CA GLY A 632 -4.93 -27.13 6.31
C GLY A 632 -3.40 -27.03 6.42
N THR A 633 -2.92 -26.00 7.12
CA THR A 633 -1.49 -25.80 7.36
C THR A 633 -0.90 -26.84 8.30
N ILE A 634 -1.59 -27.18 9.39
CA ILE A 634 -1.16 -28.23 10.32
C ILE A 634 -1.05 -29.58 9.60
N ILE A 635 -2.06 -29.94 8.79
CA ILE A 635 -2.06 -31.20 8.04
C ILE A 635 -0.89 -31.21 7.05
N ALA A 636 -0.68 -30.12 6.30
CA ALA A 636 0.45 -30.02 5.37
C ALA A 636 1.80 -30.20 6.07
N ASN A 637 2.03 -29.48 7.16
CA ASN A 637 3.30 -29.52 7.88
C ASN A 637 3.55 -30.91 8.50
N LYS A 638 2.51 -31.59 9.00
CA LYS A 638 2.64 -32.98 9.50
C LYS A 638 2.93 -33.99 8.39
N LEU A 639 2.24 -33.90 7.27
CA LEU A 639 2.47 -34.81 6.12
C LEU A 639 3.89 -34.65 5.57
N ASP A 640 4.39 -33.42 5.49
CA ASP A 640 5.75 -33.16 5.03
C ASP A 640 6.80 -33.71 6.02
N ALA A 641 6.55 -33.61 7.34
CA ALA A 641 7.41 -34.22 8.34
C ALA A 641 7.51 -35.74 8.18
N ILE A 642 6.37 -36.44 8.00
CA ILE A 642 6.31 -37.89 7.80
C ILE A 642 7.03 -38.30 6.50
N THR A 643 6.81 -37.54 5.43
CA THR A 643 7.45 -37.84 4.13
C THR A 643 8.97 -37.69 4.21
N ASN A 644 9.46 -36.71 4.97
CA ASN A 644 10.90 -36.50 5.15
C ASN A 644 11.53 -37.56 6.06
N THR A 645 10.84 -38.07 7.09
CA THR A 645 11.35 -39.19 7.90
C THR A 645 11.45 -40.46 7.06
N MET A 646 10.43 -40.79 6.25
CA MET A 646 10.48 -41.94 5.34
C MET A 646 11.67 -41.88 4.37
N LYS A 647 11.92 -40.72 3.76
CA LYS A 647 13.07 -40.53 2.85
C LYS A 647 14.43 -40.64 3.56
N ARG A 648 14.53 -40.22 4.82
CA ARG A 648 15.76 -40.38 5.61
C ARG A 648 16.00 -41.84 5.97
N ASP A 649 14.94 -42.59 6.26
CA ASP A 649 15.02 -44.01 6.58
C ASP A 649 15.36 -44.85 5.33
N GLU A 650 14.88 -44.48 4.14
CA GLU A 650 15.32 -45.08 2.87
C GLU A 650 16.81 -44.80 2.60
N LYS A 651 17.27 -43.55 2.72
CA LYS A 651 18.69 -43.19 2.57
C LYS A 651 19.63 -43.79 3.60
N ARG A 652 19.13 -44.27 4.74
CA ARG A 652 19.92 -45.02 5.74
C ARG A 652 20.01 -46.51 5.45
N LYS A 653 19.13 -47.03 4.59
CA LYS A 653 19.08 -48.43 4.18
C LYS A 653 19.87 -48.70 2.90
N GLU A 654 20.00 -47.67 2.04
CA GLU A 654 21.02 -47.58 0.99
C GLU A 654 22.40 -47.27 1.58
#